data_AF-A0A914A140-F1
#
_entry.id   AF-A0A914A140-F1
#
_cell.length_a   1.000
_cell.length_b   1.000
_cell.length_c   1.000
_cell.angle_alpha   90.00
_cell.angle_beta   90.00
_cell.angle_gamma   90.00
#
_symmetry.space_group_name_H-M   'P 1'
#
loop_
_entity.id
_entity.type
_entity.pdbx_description
1 polymer ?
#
loop_
_entity_poly.entity_id
_entity_poly.type
_entity_poly.pdbx_seq_one_letter_code
_entity_poly.pdbx_strand_id
1 'polypeptide(L)'
;MKSQIWLVSLVLAGLIQVAQQSCTSLDPYVDLVPGWNGGVYCAPSVPLNNYEQCNDALGLESREIPDDQLSASSVLDNDPDYGAAYGRNQDARTKGTGWVADVSDPNQWLKIDIGFLSVVAQISTQSRGWKGPNEWVSAYKIEYSLDDVNYTTYQESGSDVVFTGNDAAYTSVINALADPVLARYIKFRPVSWNGGRIALRAELYGCKHTIAANEQALLDANLSEGWYYDTSSGSTTIRYMVDVFPNRIVLESPLGMEDSTIPDSDITASSYIVTFTPAAARLNGVRTSNFGGAWVAAAADTSQYLLIDLKGNTYISKIQVQGVSEIASYFTQTYYLESSRDGLTYTDYNYEGSQKLFTGNSVDGNTGATAFLPVPLFTRFLKINPQSWSDNYPALRVELYGERIVADNCTFWYNAGKTTPGFYMIAVTSNPVTYDGVYCGFSNAYTTCLDYKTAGNTVDGYHWIYPGGTGNGFPVYCYFSRIQNDGAYTVIPHDKPGQVYLNATALTGTYTAAGSNVHTITYSYNVDIAEIASLAAASQFCHQSLYYVSSNARIWSSNGNTQYVWWESHNDEQMTYWAGADPAGASGCRCGQAGNCIDGNKCNSDWGEDELAYDGGFITDNSKLPVKTLKIGDIDSSNSATFTLGSLVCMESSAALPTSCLAAQTAGYSTDGYYLLDPDGAGALQPVLVHCDFSTVKNAVTMEIGHNFEGDNEIAEYPKAGDFAKDIAYSDGASLASLASLVGASTACTQYLGLQCSKFKMYSGNNLYAWWATHDGTSMTHWSGTTEAYACACGPTGSCYQTSDSCNCGSGSTSWKEDKGYLTDQGELPVSQVRIGKTSSNKRAIITLGTLKCYERVGSQVQTCYDAKQGGATDDGYYLVDADGSGPVNAFVAECNVTFNSTHARIKLSHDSESRTHVAGEGSAGSFIRSVLYENMDVAQLQAQFTLPDADYYQTCVQDIKYECYNAKLLKSGTSWWVSFDGQSQDYWGSANGGPLQSGYCSCGVDGSCQDSSEKCNCDAEQASWLEDAATLIDYRSDVLPVVQLRFGDTGGGAGSEEGYFTLGSLYCYISARE
;
A
#
# COMPACT_ATOMS: atom_id res chain seq x y z
N MET A 1 22.74 31.24 -58.76
CA MET A 1 23.03 30.05 -57.92
C MET A 1 22.34 28.84 -58.54
N LYS A 2 23.00 28.18 -59.51
CA LYS A 2 22.52 26.97 -60.20
C LYS A 2 23.63 25.89 -60.18
N SER A 3 24.24 25.70 -59.02
CA SER A 3 25.39 24.80 -58.83
C SER A 3 25.33 23.95 -57.55
N GLN A 4 24.25 23.99 -56.78
CA GLN A 4 24.13 23.21 -55.53
C GLN A 4 23.02 22.15 -55.55
N ILE A 5 22.29 21.99 -56.66
CA ILE A 5 21.21 20.98 -56.77
C ILE A 5 21.72 19.66 -57.39
N TRP A 6 22.90 19.64 -58.01
CA TRP A 6 23.45 18.42 -58.63
C TRP A 6 24.33 17.56 -57.71
N LEU A 7 24.74 18.06 -56.55
CA LEU A 7 25.52 17.28 -55.56
C LEU A 7 24.63 16.54 -54.56
N VAL A 8 23.38 16.97 -54.35
CA VAL A 8 22.43 16.30 -53.44
C VAL A 8 21.79 15.07 -54.10
N SER A 9 21.54 15.09 -55.42
CA SER A 9 20.93 13.96 -56.13
C SER A 9 21.85 12.75 -56.34
N LEU A 10 23.18 12.93 -56.35
CA LEU A 10 24.14 11.82 -56.43
C LEU A 10 24.38 11.15 -55.07
N VAL A 11 24.23 11.88 -53.96
CA VAL A 11 24.32 11.31 -52.61
C VAL A 11 23.02 10.57 -52.24
N LEU A 12 21.85 11.05 -52.69
CA LEU A 12 20.57 10.36 -52.48
C LEU A 12 20.43 9.09 -53.32
N ALA A 13 20.93 9.05 -54.57
CA ALA A 13 20.90 7.84 -55.38
C ALA A 13 21.89 6.76 -54.89
N GLY A 14 23.03 7.17 -54.32
CA GLY A 14 23.97 6.25 -53.68
C GLY A 14 23.45 5.62 -52.38
N LEU A 15 22.59 6.32 -51.63
CA LEU A 15 21.99 5.81 -50.40
C LEU A 15 20.75 4.93 -50.67
N ILE A 16 20.00 5.17 -51.75
CA ILE A 16 18.84 4.34 -52.13
C ILE A 16 19.28 2.98 -52.71
N GLN A 17 20.41 2.92 -53.42
CA GLN A 17 20.90 1.66 -53.98
C GLN A 17 21.56 0.72 -52.95
N VAL A 18 22.02 1.27 -51.81
CA VAL A 18 22.53 0.48 -50.67
C VAL A 18 21.39 0.00 -49.77
N ALA A 19 20.26 0.72 -49.71
CA ALA A 19 19.08 0.31 -48.93
C ALA A 19 18.17 -0.73 -49.64
N GLN A 20 18.22 -0.86 -50.97
CA GLN A 20 17.45 -1.88 -51.70
C GLN A 20 18.13 -3.25 -51.78
N GLN A 21 19.44 -3.37 -51.50
CA GLN A 21 20.14 -4.66 -51.52
C GLN A 21 20.09 -5.42 -50.19
N SER A 22 19.64 -4.81 -49.10
CA SER A 22 19.74 -5.38 -47.75
C SER A 22 18.49 -6.11 -47.23
N CYS A 23 17.38 -6.17 -47.97
CA CYS A 23 16.20 -6.96 -47.57
C CYS A 23 15.86 -8.13 -48.53
N THR A 24 16.76 -8.55 -49.44
CA THR A 24 16.47 -9.65 -50.41
C THR A 24 17.53 -10.74 -50.57
N SER A 25 18.47 -10.93 -49.62
CA SER A 25 19.31 -12.13 -49.66
C SER A 25 19.31 -12.88 -48.33
N LEU A 26 18.47 -13.92 -48.30
CA LEU A 26 18.53 -15.15 -47.47
C LEU A 26 17.46 -15.43 -46.39
N ASP A 27 16.32 -14.73 -46.35
CA ASP A 27 15.16 -15.21 -45.57
C ASP A 27 13.81 -14.89 -46.28
N PRO A 28 12.89 -15.87 -46.47
CA PRO A 28 11.56 -15.65 -47.03
C PRO A 28 10.52 -14.99 -46.08
N TYR A 29 10.87 -14.59 -44.84
CA TYR A 29 9.91 -14.04 -43.85
C TYR A 29 10.09 -12.54 -43.52
N VAL A 30 10.20 -11.66 -44.51
CA VAL A 30 10.27 -10.19 -44.29
C VAL A 30 9.23 -9.47 -45.16
N ASP A 31 8.23 -8.85 -44.52
CA ASP A 31 7.21 -8.02 -45.18
C ASP A 31 7.47 -6.51 -45.01
N LEU A 32 7.06 -5.71 -46.00
CA LEU A 32 7.22 -4.25 -46.04
C LEU A 32 6.03 -3.55 -45.36
N VAL A 33 6.26 -2.81 -44.27
CA VAL A 33 5.19 -2.08 -43.56
C VAL A 33 5.43 -0.55 -43.60
N PRO A 34 4.40 0.29 -43.88
CA PRO A 34 4.54 1.75 -43.87
C PRO A 34 4.45 2.34 -42.44
N GLY A 35 5.41 3.19 -42.05
CA GLY A 35 5.39 3.92 -40.77
C GLY A 35 4.70 5.30 -40.83
N TRP A 36 4.38 5.86 -39.65
CA TRP A 36 3.53 7.06 -39.43
C TRP A 36 4.09 8.42 -39.95
N ASN A 37 5.11 8.41 -40.80
CA ASN A 37 5.60 9.59 -41.53
C ASN A 37 6.08 9.26 -42.96
N GLY A 38 5.62 8.16 -43.56
CA GLY A 38 5.92 7.81 -44.95
C GLY A 38 7.31 7.17 -45.18
N GLY A 39 8.01 6.77 -44.13
CA GLY A 39 9.19 5.90 -44.21
C GLY A 39 8.81 4.41 -44.21
N VAL A 40 9.54 3.61 -44.98
CA VAL A 40 9.42 2.13 -45.02
C VAL A 40 10.57 1.52 -44.23
N TYR A 41 10.28 0.62 -43.29
CA TYR A 41 11.28 -0.08 -42.46
C TYR A 41 11.19 -1.60 -42.68
N CYS A 42 12.31 -2.31 -42.57
CA CYS A 42 12.34 -3.78 -42.50
C CYS A 42 12.25 -4.17 -41.02
N ALA A 43 11.08 -4.64 -40.59
CA ALA A 43 10.87 -5.22 -39.26
C ALA A 43 10.92 -6.75 -39.38
N PRO A 44 11.61 -7.47 -38.47
CA PRO A 44 11.36 -8.89 -38.33
C PRO A 44 9.91 -9.05 -37.86
N SER A 45 9.08 -9.76 -38.63
CA SER A 45 7.84 -10.28 -38.09
C SER A 45 8.23 -11.25 -36.97
N VAL A 46 8.06 -10.85 -35.70
CA VAL A 46 7.90 -11.86 -34.66
C VAL A 46 6.63 -12.61 -35.06
N PRO A 47 6.69 -13.90 -35.37
CA PRO A 47 5.49 -14.65 -35.64
C PRO A 47 4.76 -14.81 -34.30
N LEU A 48 3.76 -13.96 -34.01
CA LEU A 48 2.78 -14.19 -32.92
C LEU A 48 1.86 -15.40 -33.22
N ASN A 49 2.12 -16.13 -34.30
CA ASN A 49 1.38 -17.29 -34.76
C ASN A 49 1.85 -18.62 -34.18
N ASN A 50 2.54 -18.63 -33.04
CA ASN A 50 2.67 -19.85 -32.21
C ASN A 50 1.80 -19.83 -30.94
N TYR A 51 0.95 -18.82 -30.74
CA TYR A 51 -0.10 -18.82 -29.70
C TYR A 51 -1.39 -19.54 -30.12
N GLU A 52 -1.35 -20.37 -31.18
CA GLU A 52 -2.49 -21.20 -31.61
C GLU A 52 -2.95 -22.24 -30.56
N GLN A 53 -2.32 -22.32 -29.38
CA GLN A 53 -2.69 -23.25 -28.30
C GLN A 53 -2.98 -22.60 -26.92
N CYS A 54 -3.04 -21.27 -26.80
CA CYS A 54 -3.27 -20.58 -25.51
C CYS A 54 -4.76 -20.36 -25.17
N ASN A 55 -5.55 -21.43 -25.16
CA ASN A 55 -6.99 -21.37 -24.89
C ASN A 55 -7.41 -22.31 -23.75
N ASP A 56 -6.51 -22.64 -22.84
CA ASP A 56 -6.79 -23.51 -21.70
C ASP A 56 -7.67 -22.78 -20.68
N ALA A 57 -8.68 -23.46 -20.12
CA ALA A 57 -9.49 -22.91 -19.04
C ALA A 57 -8.64 -22.69 -17.79
N LEU A 58 -8.62 -21.47 -17.23
CA LEU A 58 -7.70 -21.10 -16.15
C LEU A 58 -8.13 -21.60 -14.76
N GLY A 59 -9.35 -22.12 -14.62
CA GLY A 59 -9.69 -22.96 -13.48
C GLY A 59 -10.97 -22.61 -12.73
N LEU A 60 -11.86 -21.79 -13.29
CA LEU A 60 -13.12 -21.45 -12.62
C LEU A 60 -14.10 -22.62 -12.61
N GLU A 61 -14.30 -23.29 -13.74
CA GLU A 61 -15.15 -24.48 -13.90
C GLU A 61 -14.57 -25.69 -13.13
N SER A 62 -13.26 -25.92 -13.22
CA SER A 62 -12.58 -27.03 -12.55
C SER A 62 -12.44 -26.84 -11.04
N ARG A 63 -12.56 -25.59 -10.55
CA ARG A 63 -12.22 -25.13 -9.20
C ARG A 63 -10.74 -25.28 -8.83
N GLU A 64 -9.86 -25.27 -9.82
CA GLU A 64 -8.44 -25.00 -9.59
C GLU A 64 -8.24 -23.60 -9.01
N ILE A 65 -9.10 -22.63 -9.37
CA ILE A 65 -9.29 -21.36 -8.67
C ILE A 65 -10.28 -21.61 -7.52
N PRO A 66 -9.87 -21.64 -6.24
CA PRO A 66 -10.74 -21.88 -5.09
C PRO A 66 -11.75 -20.75 -4.81
N ASP A 67 -12.69 -20.98 -3.89
CA ASP A 67 -13.83 -20.07 -3.65
C ASP A 67 -13.42 -18.76 -2.95
N ASP A 68 -12.33 -18.77 -2.19
CA ASP A 68 -11.73 -17.61 -1.52
C ASP A 68 -11.05 -16.64 -2.50
N GLN A 69 -10.73 -17.09 -3.71
CA GLN A 69 -10.18 -16.26 -4.80
C GLN A 69 -11.26 -15.50 -5.60
N LEU A 70 -12.54 -15.67 -5.23
CA LEU A 70 -13.67 -15.00 -5.87
C LEU A 70 -14.30 -14.00 -4.92
N SER A 71 -14.54 -12.78 -5.41
CA SER A 71 -15.26 -11.74 -4.65
C SER A 71 -16.16 -10.94 -5.57
N ALA A 72 -17.12 -10.23 -4.98
CA ALA A 72 -18.06 -9.40 -5.73
C ALA A 72 -18.35 -8.11 -4.97
N SER A 73 -18.82 -7.10 -5.70
CA SER A 73 -19.22 -5.80 -5.14
C SER A 73 -20.37 -5.89 -4.15
N SER A 74 -21.32 -6.80 -4.40
CA SER A 74 -22.49 -7.05 -3.56
C SER A 74 -23.07 -8.42 -3.84
N VAL A 75 -23.89 -8.92 -2.91
CA VAL A 75 -24.55 -10.23 -3.00
C VAL A 75 -26.00 -10.07 -2.64
N LEU A 76 -26.90 -10.51 -3.54
CA LEU A 76 -28.34 -10.42 -3.35
C LEU A 76 -28.78 -10.96 -1.98
N ASP A 77 -29.48 -10.13 -1.21
CA ASP A 77 -30.03 -10.46 0.11
C ASP A 77 -28.98 -10.95 1.12
N ASN A 78 -27.67 -10.73 0.86
CA ASN A 78 -26.54 -11.35 1.55
C ASN A 78 -26.59 -12.88 1.60
N ASP A 79 -27.31 -13.53 0.67
CA ASP A 79 -27.39 -14.99 0.62
C ASP A 79 -26.13 -15.55 -0.06
N PRO A 80 -25.32 -16.38 0.64
CA PRO A 80 -24.11 -16.95 0.07
C PRO A 80 -24.38 -17.80 -1.18
N ASP A 81 -25.61 -18.30 -1.38
CA ASP A 81 -26.02 -19.01 -2.59
C ASP A 81 -26.08 -18.11 -3.85
N TYR A 82 -25.96 -16.78 -3.71
CA TYR A 82 -25.80 -15.81 -4.81
C TYR A 82 -24.43 -15.11 -4.82
N GLY A 83 -23.49 -15.58 -4.00
CA GLY A 83 -22.15 -15.01 -3.85
C GLY A 83 -21.23 -15.30 -5.05
N ALA A 84 -20.04 -14.70 -5.02
CA ALA A 84 -19.04 -14.80 -6.08
C ALA A 84 -18.63 -16.25 -6.40
N ALA A 85 -18.60 -17.14 -5.40
CA ALA A 85 -18.29 -18.57 -5.55
C ALA A 85 -19.22 -19.32 -6.52
N TYR A 86 -20.46 -18.85 -6.68
CA TYR A 86 -21.42 -19.43 -7.63
C TYR A 86 -21.33 -18.81 -9.03
N GLY A 87 -20.55 -17.73 -9.20
CA GLY A 87 -20.30 -17.07 -10.48
C GLY A 87 -19.42 -17.87 -11.46
N ARG A 88 -19.31 -19.19 -11.34
CA ARG A 88 -18.49 -20.07 -12.18
C ARG A 88 -19.32 -20.63 -13.35
N ASN A 89 -18.78 -20.59 -14.56
CA ASN A 89 -19.42 -21.17 -15.75
C ASN A 89 -19.46 -22.70 -15.64
N GLN A 90 -20.56 -23.33 -16.10
CA GLN A 90 -20.73 -24.80 -16.20
C GLN A 90 -20.44 -25.67 -14.96
N ASP A 91 -20.16 -25.11 -13.77
CA ASP A 91 -19.88 -25.90 -12.57
C ASP A 91 -21.10 -26.73 -12.13
N ALA A 92 -20.97 -28.06 -12.23
CA ALA A 92 -21.97 -29.05 -11.86
C ALA A 92 -22.37 -29.03 -10.37
N ARG A 93 -21.59 -28.33 -9.52
CA ARG A 93 -21.87 -28.14 -8.09
C ARG A 93 -22.63 -26.85 -7.77
N THR A 94 -22.80 -25.95 -8.74
CA THR A 94 -23.68 -24.80 -8.56
C THR A 94 -25.09 -25.31 -8.28
N LYS A 95 -25.80 -24.75 -7.29
CA LYS A 95 -27.19 -25.13 -7.01
C LYS A 95 -28.15 -24.74 -8.15
N GLY A 96 -27.67 -24.45 -9.37
CA GLY A 96 -28.41 -23.97 -10.53
C GLY A 96 -28.54 -22.44 -10.61
N THR A 97 -27.61 -21.70 -9.98
CA THR A 97 -27.58 -20.23 -9.91
C THR A 97 -26.14 -19.72 -10.10
N GLY A 98 -25.98 -18.38 -10.11
CA GLY A 98 -24.75 -17.64 -10.38
C GLY A 98 -24.56 -16.51 -9.38
N TRP A 99 -23.53 -15.68 -9.58
CA TRP A 99 -23.42 -14.43 -8.83
C TRP A 99 -24.59 -13.51 -9.20
N VAL A 100 -25.20 -12.88 -8.20
CA VAL A 100 -26.26 -11.89 -8.37
C VAL A 100 -25.96 -10.70 -7.47
N ALA A 101 -25.86 -9.52 -8.07
CA ALA A 101 -25.64 -8.29 -7.32
C ALA A 101 -26.90 -7.91 -6.50
N ASP A 102 -26.68 -7.31 -5.34
CA ASP A 102 -27.77 -6.81 -4.49
C ASP A 102 -28.40 -5.54 -5.07
N VAL A 103 -27.54 -4.63 -5.54
CA VAL A 103 -27.92 -3.40 -6.23
C VAL A 103 -27.60 -3.55 -7.72
N SER A 104 -28.51 -3.13 -8.59
CA SER A 104 -28.32 -3.18 -10.04
C SER A 104 -27.98 -1.81 -10.60
N ASP A 105 -26.69 -1.47 -10.58
CA ASP A 105 -26.12 -0.25 -11.13
C ASP A 105 -24.80 -0.55 -11.88
N PRO A 106 -24.25 0.40 -12.66
CA PRO A 106 -22.99 0.20 -13.38
C PRO A 106 -21.73 0.08 -12.49
N ASN A 107 -21.83 0.28 -11.17
CA ASN A 107 -20.68 0.21 -10.26
C ASN A 107 -20.40 -1.22 -9.77
N GLN A 108 -21.29 -2.17 -10.07
CA GLN A 108 -21.13 -3.56 -9.65
C GLN A 108 -19.98 -4.27 -10.36
N TRP A 109 -19.43 -5.30 -9.71
CA TRP A 109 -18.37 -6.12 -10.28
C TRP A 109 -18.32 -7.54 -9.71
N LEU A 110 -17.88 -8.47 -10.54
CA LEU A 110 -17.40 -9.80 -10.13
C LEU A 110 -15.90 -9.85 -10.38
N LYS A 111 -15.12 -10.13 -9.33
CA LYS A 111 -13.66 -10.18 -9.36
C LYS A 111 -13.17 -11.60 -9.19
N ILE A 112 -12.18 -11.94 -10.00
CA ILE A 112 -11.53 -13.24 -10.04
C ILE A 112 -10.04 -13.00 -9.80
N ASP A 113 -9.50 -13.51 -8.69
CA ASP A 113 -8.06 -13.72 -8.52
C ASP A 113 -7.70 -15.06 -9.15
N ILE A 114 -6.82 -15.06 -10.15
CA ILE A 114 -6.36 -16.28 -10.83
C ILE A 114 -5.37 -17.05 -9.94
N GLY A 115 -4.87 -16.43 -8.86
CA GLY A 115 -3.91 -16.99 -7.91
C GLY A 115 -2.45 -16.87 -8.36
N PHE A 116 -2.23 -16.64 -9.65
CA PHE A 116 -0.94 -16.35 -10.27
C PHE A 116 -1.15 -15.52 -11.54
N LEU A 117 -0.09 -14.86 -11.99
CA LEU A 117 -0.13 -14.03 -13.18
C LEU A 117 -0.24 -14.89 -14.44
N SER A 118 -1.21 -14.58 -15.29
CA SER A 118 -1.59 -15.40 -16.44
C SER A 118 -1.92 -14.52 -17.64
N VAL A 119 -1.64 -15.00 -18.85
CA VAL A 119 -2.19 -14.41 -20.07
C VAL A 119 -3.63 -14.88 -20.22
N VAL A 120 -4.55 -13.92 -20.29
CA VAL A 120 -5.98 -14.12 -20.56
C VAL A 120 -6.23 -13.75 -22.02
N ALA A 121 -6.63 -14.73 -22.83
CA ALA A 121 -6.86 -14.56 -24.26
C ALA A 121 -8.35 -14.55 -24.62
N GLN A 122 -9.19 -15.23 -23.83
CA GLN A 122 -10.64 -15.23 -24.03
C GLN A 122 -11.37 -15.26 -22.70
N ILE A 123 -12.62 -14.78 -22.72
CA ILE A 123 -13.50 -14.74 -21.57
C ILE A 123 -14.87 -15.28 -21.96
N SER A 124 -15.48 -16.04 -21.07
CA SER A 124 -16.84 -16.55 -21.27
C SER A 124 -17.77 -15.99 -20.21
N THR A 125 -18.96 -15.55 -20.62
CA THR A 125 -20.08 -15.22 -19.72
C THR A 125 -21.28 -16.11 -19.96
N GLN A 126 -21.97 -16.48 -18.90
CA GLN A 126 -23.20 -17.26 -18.92
C GLN A 126 -24.25 -16.61 -18.02
N SER A 127 -25.54 -16.80 -18.35
CA SER A 127 -26.67 -16.28 -17.55
C SER A 127 -26.69 -16.85 -16.12
N ARG A 128 -27.52 -16.31 -15.22
CA ARG A 128 -27.62 -16.72 -13.79
C ARG A 128 -27.66 -18.24 -13.56
N GLY A 129 -28.44 -19.01 -14.32
CA GLY A 129 -28.60 -20.45 -14.13
C GLY A 129 -30.06 -20.88 -14.20
N TRP A 130 -30.36 -22.18 -14.02
CA TRP A 130 -31.68 -22.79 -14.29
C TRP A 130 -32.67 -22.80 -13.14
N LYS A 131 -32.25 -22.37 -11.94
CA LYS A 131 -33.15 -22.16 -10.79
C LYS A 131 -33.56 -20.69 -10.58
N GLY A 132 -32.98 -19.76 -11.32
CA GLY A 132 -33.27 -18.32 -11.20
C GLY A 132 -34.19 -17.77 -12.30
N PRO A 133 -34.65 -16.52 -12.18
CA PRO A 133 -35.27 -15.79 -13.27
C PRO A 133 -34.32 -15.66 -14.47
N ASN A 134 -34.89 -15.33 -15.63
CA ASN A 134 -34.17 -15.04 -16.86
C ASN A 134 -33.41 -13.70 -16.74
N GLU A 135 -32.28 -13.74 -16.02
CA GLU A 135 -31.40 -12.61 -15.73
C GLU A 135 -29.99 -12.89 -16.23
N TRP A 136 -29.38 -11.89 -16.86
CA TRP A 136 -28.02 -11.96 -17.37
C TRP A 136 -27.46 -10.56 -17.65
N VAL A 137 -26.13 -10.47 -17.69
CA VAL A 137 -25.43 -9.30 -18.22
C VAL A 137 -25.45 -9.34 -19.75
N SER A 138 -25.96 -8.28 -20.39
CA SER A 138 -26.07 -8.16 -21.86
C SER A 138 -24.96 -7.35 -22.49
N ALA A 139 -24.27 -6.52 -21.71
CA ALA A 139 -23.02 -5.87 -22.11
C ALA A 139 -22.15 -5.60 -20.88
N TYR A 140 -20.82 -5.69 -21.04
CA TYR A 140 -19.87 -5.48 -19.95
C TYR A 140 -18.53 -4.92 -20.45
N LYS A 141 -17.79 -4.29 -19.54
CA LYS A 141 -16.37 -3.98 -19.70
C LYS A 141 -15.54 -4.95 -18.87
N ILE A 142 -14.25 -5.03 -19.21
CA ILE A 142 -13.26 -5.77 -18.43
C ILE A 142 -12.27 -4.78 -17.83
N GLU A 143 -12.02 -4.93 -16.54
CA GLU A 143 -10.86 -4.32 -15.89
C GLU A 143 -9.91 -5.44 -15.45
N TYR A 144 -8.61 -5.20 -15.56
CA TYR A 144 -7.58 -6.15 -15.17
C TYR A 144 -6.49 -5.49 -14.33
N SER A 145 -5.85 -6.28 -13.47
CA SER A 145 -4.81 -5.81 -12.55
C SER A 145 -3.79 -6.92 -12.27
N LEU A 146 -2.58 -6.50 -11.88
CA LEU A 146 -1.51 -7.40 -11.44
C LEU A 146 -1.40 -7.47 -9.90
N ASP A 147 -1.89 -6.44 -9.20
CA ASP A 147 -1.62 -6.17 -7.77
C ASP A 147 -2.87 -6.00 -6.90
N ASP A 148 -4.08 -6.03 -7.48
CA ASP A 148 -5.38 -5.77 -6.83
C ASP A 148 -5.57 -4.34 -6.31
N VAL A 149 -4.64 -3.43 -6.64
CA VAL A 149 -4.69 -2.02 -6.26
C VAL A 149 -4.95 -1.16 -7.49
N ASN A 150 -4.18 -1.37 -8.56
CA ASN A 150 -4.25 -0.59 -9.79
C ASN A 150 -4.98 -1.40 -10.88
N TYR A 151 -6.14 -0.91 -11.31
CA TYR A 151 -6.96 -1.55 -12.35
C TYR A 151 -6.92 -0.75 -13.66
N THR A 152 -6.65 -1.45 -14.76
CA THR A 152 -6.70 -0.90 -16.12
C THR A 152 -7.95 -1.41 -16.83
N THR A 153 -8.69 -0.51 -17.49
CA THR A 153 -9.83 -0.91 -18.35
C THR A 153 -9.31 -1.41 -19.70
N TYR A 154 -9.83 -2.54 -20.19
CA TYR A 154 -9.42 -3.10 -21.48
C TYR A 154 -9.85 -2.20 -22.65
N GLN A 155 -8.91 -1.91 -23.55
CA GLN A 155 -9.08 -1.03 -24.69
C GLN A 155 -8.58 -1.70 -25.97
N GLU A 156 -9.22 -1.39 -27.10
CA GLU A 156 -8.76 -1.75 -28.44
C GLU A 156 -8.59 -0.46 -29.25
N SER A 157 -7.44 -0.29 -29.91
CA SER A 157 -7.11 0.94 -30.64
C SER A 157 -7.28 2.25 -29.83
N GLY A 158 -7.03 2.19 -28.52
CA GLY A 158 -7.07 3.35 -27.60
C GLY A 158 -8.48 3.77 -27.15
N SER A 159 -9.48 2.89 -27.28
CA SER A 159 -10.85 3.14 -26.80
C SER A 159 -11.36 1.97 -25.97
N ASP A 160 -12.09 2.26 -24.88
CA ASP A 160 -12.73 1.25 -24.03
C ASP A 160 -13.63 0.31 -24.84
N VAL A 161 -13.42 -0.99 -24.66
CA VAL A 161 -14.25 -2.01 -25.32
C VAL A 161 -15.44 -2.36 -24.44
N VAL A 162 -16.63 -2.27 -25.02
CA VAL A 162 -17.87 -2.81 -24.42
C VAL A 162 -18.17 -4.13 -25.11
N PHE A 163 -17.93 -5.23 -24.40
CA PHE A 163 -18.21 -6.57 -24.89
C PHE A 163 -19.71 -6.86 -24.89
N THR A 164 -20.17 -7.56 -25.92
CA THR A 164 -21.52 -8.10 -25.96
C THR A 164 -21.59 -9.30 -25.02
N GLY A 165 -22.50 -9.22 -24.04
CA GLY A 165 -22.79 -10.31 -23.11
C GLY A 165 -23.84 -11.26 -23.66
N ASN A 166 -24.61 -11.85 -22.74
CA ASN A 166 -25.63 -12.84 -23.10
C ASN A 166 -26.89 -12.14 -23.65
N ASP A 167 -27.62 -12.81 -24.53
CA ASP A 167 -28.89 -12.35 -25.10
C ASP A 167 -30.07 -13.32 -24.83
N ALA A 168 -29.78 -14.49 -24.28
CA ALA A 168 -30.75 -15.50 -23.87
C ALA A 168 -30.28 -16.29 -22.65
N ALA A 169 -31.23 -16.80 -21.87
CA ALA A 169 -30.94 -17.70 -20.75
C ALA A 169 -30.24 -18.98 -21.22
N TYR A 170 -29.34 -19.53 -20.39
CA TYR A 170 -28.62 -20.79 -20.59
C TYR A 170 -27.57 -20.79 -21.71
N THR A 171 -27.34 -19.65 -22.35
CA THR A 171 -26.29 -19.51 -23.36
C THR A 171 -24.98 -19.10 -22.69
N SER A 172 -23.86 -19.64 -23.18
CA SER A 172 -22.52 -19.13 -22.88
C SER A 172 -22.03 -18.34 -24.08
N VAL A 173 -21.52 -17.13 -23.85
CA VAL A 173 -20.96 -16.24 -24.87
C VAL A 173 -19.48 -16.12 -24.59
N ILE A 174 -18.65 -16.50 -25.55
CA ILE A 174 -17.19 -16.36 -25.47
C ILE A 174 -16.80 -15.16 -26.33
N ASN A 175 -16.08 -14.22 -25.73
CA ASN A 175 -15.42 -13.13 -26.45
C ASN A 175 -13.91 -13.35 -26.39
N ALA A 176 -13.25 -13.31 -27.54
CA ALA A 176 -11.80 -13.23 -27.62
C ALA A 176 -11.37 -11.79 -27.37
N LEU A 177 -10.26 -11.63 -26.64
CA LEU A 177 -9.57 -10.34 -26.57
C LEU A 177 -8.72 -10.24 -27.85
N ALA A 178 -8.93 -9.19 -28.65
CA ALA A 178 -8.13 -8.96 -29.85
C ALA A 178 -6.63 -8.89 -29.50
N ASP A 179 -6.34 -8.29 -28.34
CA ASP A 179 -5.03 -8.26 -27.70
C ASP A 179 -5.11 -8.99 -26.34
N PRO A 180 -4.60 -10.24 -26.21
CA PRO A 180 -4.56 -10.94 -24.93
C PRO A 180 -3.88 -10.12 -23.84
N VAL A 181 -4.41 -10.15 -22.61
CA VAL A 181 -3.89 -9.34 -21.50
C VAL A 181 -3.20 -10.19 -20.45
N LEU A 182 -2.11 -9.66 -19.89
CA LEU A 182 -1.44 -10.26 -18.74
C LEU A 182 -2.08 -9.74 -17.45
N ALA A 183 -2.61 -10.64 -16.62
CA ALA A 183 -3.36 -10.28 -15.42
C ALA A 183 -3.26 -11.35 -14.32
N ARG A 184 -3.37 -10.92 -13.07
CA ARG A 184 -3.71 -11.82 -11.94
C ARG A 184 -5.17 -11.64 -11.53
N TYR A 185 -5.67 -10.41 -11.58
CA TYR A 185 -7.04 -10.07 -11.20
C TYR A 185 -7.82 -9.62 -12.42
N ILE A 186 -9.01 -10.18 -12.63
CA ILE A 186 -9.95 -9.79 -13.67
C ILE A 186 -11.28 -9.40 -13.02
N LYS A 187 -11.82 -8.24 -13.40
CA LYS A 187 -13.15 -7.74 -13.01
C LYS A 187 -14.07 -7.65 -14.22
N PHE A 188 -15.24 -8.27 -14.10
CA PHE A 188 -16.36 -8.04 -15.01
C PHE A 188 -17.17 -6.84 -14.52
N ARG A 189 -17.29 -5.79 -15.35
CA ARG A 189 -18.03 -4.55 -15.08
C ARG A 189 -19.31 -4.50 -15.93
N PRO A 190 -20.49 -4.83 -15.38
CA PRO A 190 -21.74 -4.79 -16.13
C PRO A 190 -22.09 -3.38 -16.61
N VAL A 191 -22.36 -3.24 -17.91
CA VAL A 191 -22.81 -1.98 -18.53
C VAL A 191 -24.32 -1.98 -18.74
N SER A 192 -24.87 -3.13 -19.16
CA SER A 192 -26.30 -3.35 -19.28
C SER A 192 -26.67 -4.80 -18.97
N TRP A 193 -27.90 -5.02 -18.51
CA TRP A 193 -28.39 -6.34 -18.10
C TRP A 193 -29.87 -6.54 -18.44
N ASN A 194 -30.30 -7.79 -18.46
CA ASN A 194 -31.67 -8.22 -18.72
C ASN A 194 -32.31 -8.79 -17.45
N GLY A 195 -33.64 -8.77 -17.38
CA GLY A 195 -34.39 -9.37 -16.27
C GLY A 195 -34.46 -8.52 -15.00
N GLY A 196 -33.92 -7.30 -15.01
CA GLY A 196 -34.00 -6.35 -13.90
C GLY A 196 -32.90 -6.48 -12.84
N ARG A 197 -32.06 -7.52 -12.91
CA ARG A 197 -30.91 -7.70 -12.02
C ARG A 197 -29.63 -8.05 -12.78
N ILE A 198 -28.50 -7.67 -12.20
CA ILE A 198 -27.17 -8.09 -12.66
C ILE A 198 -26.91 -9.51 -12.16
N ALA A 199 -26.79 -10.45 -13.09
CA ALA A 199 -26.44 -11.83 -12.78
C ALA A 199 -25.49 -12.43 -13.82
N LEU A 200 -24.49 -13.18 -13.37
CA LEU A 200 -23.34 -13.57 -14.20
C LEU A 200 -22.69 -14.87 -13.68
N ARG A 201 -22.29 -15.73 -14.63
CA ARG A 201 -21.31 -16.80 -14.44
C ARG A 201 -20.18 -16.64 -15.46
N ALA A 202 -18.93 -16.89 -15.07
CA ALA A 202 -17.73 -16.61 -15.87
C ALA A 202 -16.76 -17.80 -15.97
N GLU A 203 -15.99 -17.84 -17.06
CA GLU A 203 -14.75 -18.63 -17.22
C GLU A 203 -13.69 -17.77 -17.92
N LEU A 204 -12.41 -18.01 -17.62
CA LEU A 204 -11.28 -17.36 -18.27
C LEU A 204 -10.48 -18.41 -19.05
N TYR A 205 -10.06 -18.08 -20.27
CA TYR A 205 -9.24 -18.94 -21.10
C TYR A 205 -7.94 -18.26 -21.48
N GLY A 206 -6.86 -19.02 -21.44
CA GLY A 206 -5.52 -18.49 -21.65
C GLY A 206 -4.44 -19.54 -21.49
N CYS A 207 -3.27 -19.13 -21.01
CA CYS A 207 -2.13 -20.02 -20.84
C CYS A 207 -1.99 -20.41 -19.37
N LYS A 208 -2.08 -21.71 -19.06
CA LYS A 208 -1.77 -22.27 -17.72
C LYS A 208 -0.27 -22.23 -17.37
N HIS A 209 0.58 -21.73 -18.25
CA HIS A 209 2.01 -21.56 -18.01
C HIS A 209 2.26 -20.24 -17.29
N THR A 210 2.98 -20.28 -16.17
CA THR A 210 3.39 -19.09 -15.42
C THR A 210 4.17 -18.14 -16.33
N ILE A 211 3.53 -17.05 -16.75
CA ILE A 211 4.22 -15.87 -17.23
C ILE A 211 4.41 -15.00 -15.99
N ALA A 212 5.67 -14.74 -15.63
CA ALA A 212 5.99 -13.82 -14.55
C ALA A 212 5.62 -12.37 -14.94
N ALA A 213 5.50 -11.50 -13.94
CA ALA A 213 4.91 -10.14 -13.99
C ALA A 213 5.74 -9.08 -14.72
N ASN A 214 6.33 -9.40 -15.87
CA ASN A 214 7.36 -8.56 -16.46
C ASN A 214 7.34 -8.46 -17.98
N GLU A 215 6.17 -8.52 -18.61
CA GLU A 215 6.04 -8.21 -20.04
C GLU A 215 5.79 -6.72 -20.36
N GLN A 216 5.55 -5.85 -19.37
CA GLN A 216 5.53 -4.40 -19.59
C GLN A 216 6.94 -3.84 -19.85
N ALA A 217 8.00 -4.46 -19.30
CA ALA A 217 9.38 -4.00 -19.47
C ALA A 217 9.97 -4.27 -20.88
N LEU A 218 9.36 -5.17 -21.65
CA LEU A 218 9.84 -5.55 -22.98
C LEU A 218 9.28 -4.67 -24.12
N LEU A 219 8.15 -4.00 -23.91
CA LEU A 219 7.58 -3.08 -24.90
C LEU A 219 8.26 -1.70 -24.90
N ASP A 220 8.86 -1.30 -23.77
CA ASP A 220 9.55 -0.02 -23.62
C ASP A 220 11.06 -0.11 -23.94
N ALA A 221 11.62 -1.33 -24.00
CA ALA A 221 13.03 -1.58 -24.30
C ALA A 221 13.26 -1.61 -25.82
N ASN A 222 13.41 -0.43 -26.41
CA ASN A 222 13.84 -0.23 -27.79
C ASN A 222 15.32 -0.70 -27.99
N LEU A 223 15.56 -2.02 -27.97
CA LEU A 223 16.89 -2.62 -27.98
C LEU A 223 17.51 -2.58 -29.37
N SER A 224 18.50 -1.71 -29.55
CA SER A 224 19.51 -1.82 -30.59
C SER A 224 20.83 -2.28 -29.98
N GLU A 225 21.23 -3.54 -30.15
CA GLU A 225 22.63 -3.98 -30.34
C GLU A 225 22.73 -5.50 -30.59
N GLY A 226 23.59 -5.91 -31.53
CA GLY A 226 23.60 -7.23 -32.18
C GLY A 226 24.65 -8.24 -31.67
N TRP A 227 24.44 -9.52 -32.03
CA TRP A 227 25.24 -10.68 -31.60
C TRP A 227 26.30 -11.10 -32.63
N TYR A 228 27.44 -11.64 -32.16
CA TYR A 228 28.55 -12.21 -32.94
C TYR A 228 28.58 -13.75 -32.81
N TYR A 229 28.89 -14.49 -33.89
CA TYR A 229 29.03 -15.95 -33.92
C TYR A 229 30.47 -16.38 -34.29
N ASP A 230 30.94 -17.51 -33.73
CA ASP A 230 32.08 -18.28 -34.25
C ASP A 230 31.71 -19.75 -34.48
N THR A 231 32.10 -20.27 -35.64
CA THR A 231 31.85 -21.62 -36.14
C THR A 231 33.17 -22.37 -36.28
N SER A 232 33.61 -23.08 -35.24
CA SER A 232 34.69 -24.07 -35.41
C SER A 232 34.71 -25.18 -34.35
N SER A 233 33.79 -26.15 -34.44
CA SER A 233 34.11 -27.58 -34.29
C SER A 233 32.86 -28.43 -34.56
N GLY A 234 32.90 -29.21 -35.64
CA GLY A 234 31.79 -29.98 -36.16
C GLY A 234 31.37 -31.16 -35.28
N SER A 235 30.39 -30.94 -34.39
CA SER A 235 29.56 -32.00 -33.83
C SER A 235 28.09 -31.70 -34.11
N THR A 236 27.53 -32.40 -35.09
CA THR A 236 26.10 -32.41 -35.41
C THR A 236 25.33 -33.20 -34.34
N THR A 237 24.98 -32.53 -33.25
CA THR A 237 23.81 -32.90 -32.43
C THR A 237 23.15 -31.60 -31.99
N ILE A 238 22.02 -31.27 -32.61
CA ILE A 238 21.20 -30.12 -32.21
C ILE A 238 20.61 -30.46 -30.84
N ARG A 239 21.04 -29.77 -29.79
CA ARG A 239 20.29 -29.64 -28.54
C ARG A 239 20.18 -28.16 -28.23
N TYR A 240 18.94 -27.68 -28.13
CA TYR A 240 18.60 -26.33 -27.75
C TYR A 240 19.19 -26.02 -26.37
N MET A 241 20.08 -25.04 -26.30
CA MET A 241 20.23 -24.19 -25.12
C MET A 241 20.15 -22.76 -25.65
N VAL A 242 19.05 -22.10 -25.33
CA VAL A 242 18.85 -20.68 -25.59
C VAL A 242 19.48 -19.96 -24.40
N ASP A 243 20.60 -19.27 -24.64
CA ASP A 243 21.04 -18.17 -23.80
C ASP A 243 20.03 -17.02 -23.98
N VAL A 244 19.22 -16.70 -22.97
CA VAL A 244 18.92 -15.35 -22.44
C VAL A 244 18.09 -15.55 -21.15
N PHE A 245 18.58 -15.14 -19.98
CA PHE A 245 17.70 -14.94 -18.81
C PHE A 245 16.87 -13.68 -19.09
N PRO A 246 15.57 -13.82 -19.31
CA PRO A 246 14.64 -13.39 -18.27
C PRO A 246 13.50 -14.40 -18.10
N ASN A 247 13.19 -14.69 -16.84
CA ASN A 247 11.96 -15.34 -16.34
C ASN A 247 12.07 -16.83 -16.05
N ARG A 248 12.28 -17.10 -14.75
CA ARG A 248 12.25 -18.40 -14.07
C ARG A 248 13.25 -19.42 -14.61
N ILE A 249 14.10 -19.91 -13.70
CA ILE A 249 14.68 -21.24 -13.88
C ILE A 249 13.49 -22.22 -13.95
N VAL A 250 13.23 -22.78 -15.13
CA VAL A 250 12.29 -23.90 -15.28
C VAL A 250 12.95 -25.12 -14.66
N LEU A 251 12.79 -25.24 -13.35
CA LEU A 251 13.27 -26.36 -12.55
C LEU A 251 12.29 -27.51 -12.62
N GLU A 252 11.99 -27.96 -13.84
CA GLU A 252 11.04 -29.05 -14.09
C GLU A 252 11.73 -30.37 -14.44
N SER A 253 13.04 -30.47 -14.20
CA SER A 253 13.76 -31.72 -14.34
C SER A 253 13.40 -32.66 -13.18
N PRO A 254 13.02 -33.93 -13.44
CA PRO A 254 12.83 -34.91 -12.38
C PRO A 254 14.14 -35.08 -11.61
N LEU A 255 14.06 -35.05 -10.28
CA LEU A 255 15.22 -35.14 -9.38
C LEU A 255 15.64 -36.59 -9.13
N GLY A 256 14.82 -37.55 -9.55
CA GLY A 256 15.22 -38.93 -9.69
C GLY A 256 14.45 -39.93 -8.83
N MET A 257 13.22 -39.59 -8.44
CA MET A 257 12.40 -40.55 -7.69
C MET A 257 11.90 -41.66 -8.63
N GLU A 258 11.32 -41.36 -9.78
CA GLU A 258 10.76 -42.34 -10.71
C GLU A 258 11.85 -43.22 -11.35
N ASP A 259 12.93 -42.61 -11.82
CA ASP A 259 14.01 -43.28 -12.58
C ASP A 259 15.05 -43.99 -11.69
N SER A 260 14.90 -43.92 -10.37
CA SER A 260 15.82 -44.47 -9.37
C SER A 260 17.19 -43.80 -9.28
N THR A 261 17.36 -42.61 -9.83
CA THR A 261 18.56 -41.78 -9.65
C THR A 261 18.74 -41.36 -8.19
N ILE A 262 17.65 -41.15 -7.44
CA ILE A 262 17.67 -41.11 -5.97
C ILE A 262 17.68 -42.56 -5.47
N PRO A 263 18.74 -43.03 -4.77
CA PRO A 263 18.85 -44.40 -4.30
C PRO A 263 17.79 -44.79 -3.24
N ASP A 264 17.44 -46.08 -3.19
CA ASP A 264 16.49 -46.62 -2.18
C ASP A 264 16.92 -46.33 -0.73
N SER A 265 18.23 -46.27 -0.47
CA SER A 265 18.78 -45.97 0.86
C SER A 265 18.46 -44.56 1.34
N ASP A 266 18.06 -43.68 0.43
CA ASP A 266 17.88 -42.25 0.67
C ASP A 266 16.40 -41.87 0.80
N ILE A 267 15.52 -42.88 0.70
CA ILE A 267 14.09 -42.77 0.91
C ILE A 267 13.74 -43.54 2.18
N THR A 268 13.32 -42.82 3.20
CA THR A 268 12.92 -43.37 4.51
C THR A 268 11.52 -42.90 4.86
N ALA A 269 10.92 -43.43 5.93
CA ALA A 269 9.61 -43.02 6.39
C ALA A 269 9.46 -43.24 7.89
N SER A 270 8.42 -42.64 8.48
CA SER A 270 8.00 -42.87 9.86
C SER A 270 7.69 -44.35 10.14
N SER A 271 6.98 -45.01 9.23
CA SER A 271 6.56 -46.41 9.32
C SER A 271 6.17 -46.97 7.95
N TYR A 272 6.03 -48.29 7.81
CA TYR A 272 5.51 -48.90 6.58
C TYR A 272 4.95 -50.31 6.79
N ILE A 273 4.00 -50.73 5.92
CA ILE A 273 3.43 -52.08 5.91
C ILE A 273 4.26 -53.00 5.00
N VAL A 274 5.00 -53.96 5.57
CA VAL A 274 5.68 -55.08 4.87
C VAL A 274 6.24 -54.71 3.48
N THR A 275 5.60 -55.15 2.38
CA THR A 275 6.08 -54.96 1.00
C THR A 275 5.87 -53.53 0.46
N PHE A 276 5.20 -52.64 1.19
CA PHE A 276 4.98 -51.21 0.87
C PHE A 276 6.05 -50.31 1.47
N THR A 277 7.32 -50.68 1.27
CA THR A 277 8.47 -49.99 1.84
C THR A 277 8.60 -48.56 1.33
N PRO A 278 9.32 -47.66 2.02
CA PRO A 278 9.55 -46.28 1.56
C PRO A 278 10.19 -46.21 0.16
N ALA A 279 11.09 -47.15 -0.16
CA ALA A 279 11.70 -47.28 -1.49
C ALA A 279 10.67 -47.49 -2.62
N ALA A 280 9.45 -47.92 -2.31
CA ALA A 280 8.37 -48.10 -3.27
C ALA A 280 7.59 -46.81 -3.55
N ALA A 281 7.91 -45.69 -2.89
CA ALA A 281 7.27 -44.39 -3.06
C ALA A 281 7.66 -43.66 -4.36
N ARG A 282 8.02 -44.39 -5.42
CA ARG A 282 8.44 -43.79 -6.70
C ARG A 282 7.22 -43.60 -7.60
N LEU A 283 7.11 -42.44 -8.26
CA LEU A 283 6.03 -42.15 -9.20
C LEU A 283 5.90 -43.26 -10.25
N ASN A 284 4.67 -43.59 -10.65
CA ASN A 284 4.36 -44.65 -11.64
C ASN A 284 4.91 -46.04 -11.28
N GLY A 285 5.37 -46.26 -10.05
CA GLY A 285 5.84 -47.55 -9.57
C GLY A 285 4.80 -48.65 -9.77
N VAL A 286 5.24 -49.79 -10.31
CA VAL A 286 4.40 -50.96 -10.61
C VAL A 286 4.58 -52.02 -9.53
N ARG A 287 3.48 -52.62 -9.06
CA ARG A 287 3.54 -53.70 -8.08
C ARG A 287 4.13 -54.98 -8.68
N THR A 288 5.01 -55.62 -7.93
CA THR A 288 5.56 -56.95 -8.24
C THR A 288 5.33 -57.92 -7.07
N SER A 289 5.69 -59.19 -7.24
CA SER A 289 5.52 -60.20 -6.17
C SER A 289 6.30 -59.88 -4.89
N ASN A 290 7.35 -59.03 -4.98
CA ASN A 290 8.22 -58.68 -3.87
C ASN A 290 8.15 -57.18 -3.50
N PHE A 291 7.35 -56.39 -4.20
CA PHE A 291 7.35 -54.93 -4.08
C PHE A 291 5.93 -54.38 -4.23
N GLY A 292 5.46 -53.66 -3.21
CA GLY A 292 4.07 -53.23 -3.05
C GLY A 292 3.60 -52.16 -4.03
N GLY A 293 4.52 -51.52 -4.77
CA GLY A 293 4.19 -50.53 -5.80
C GLY A 293 3.84 -49.13 -5.27
N ALA A 294 3.90 -48.90 -3.95
CA ALA A 294 3.79 -47.59 -3.29
C ALA A 294 4.36 -47.68 -1.86
N TRP A 295 4.65 -46.55 -1.23
CA TRP A 295 4.77 -46.52 0.23
C TRP A 295 3.40 -46.44 0.88
N VAL A 296 3.18 -47.24 1.93
CA VAL A 296 1.95 -47.24 2.74
C VAL A 296 2.35 -47.29 4.21
N ALA A 297 1.91 -46.31 5.00
CA ALA A 297 2.24 -46.24 6.42
C ALA A 297 1.64 -47.41 7.23
N ALA A 298 2.33 -47.84 8.28
CA ALA A 298 1.86 -48.93 9.16
C ALA A 298 0.69 -48.53 10.08
N ALA A 299 0.59 -47.23 10.37
CA ALA A 299 -0.49 -46.64 11.16
C ALA A 299 -1.19 -45.55 10.35
N ALA A 300 -2.48 -45.37 10.61
CA ALA A 300 -3.34 -44.40 9.95
C ALA A 300 -3.55 -43.18 10.86
N ASP A 301 -2.51 -42.38 11.04
CA ASP A 301 -2.52 -41.16 11.84
C ASP A 301 -1.75 -40.03 11.14
N THR A 302 -1.92 -38.79 11.59
CA THR A 302 -1.33 -37.59 10.96
C THR A 302 0.14 -37.35 11.34
N SER A 303 0.75 -38.27 12.11
CA SER A 303 2.18 -38.20 12.48
C SER A 303 3.09 -38.94 11.49
N GLN A 304 2.52 -39.54 10.45
CA GLN A 304 3.26 -40.27 9.44
C GLN A 304 3.96 -39.34 8.43
N TYR A 305 5.13 -39.75 7.95
CA TYR A 305 5.88 -38.99 6.96
C TYR A 305 6.70 -39.88 6.04
N LEU A 306 6.91 -39.42 4.81
CA LEU A 306 7.93 -39.92 3.89
C LEU A 306 9.08 -38.91 3.84
N LEU A 307 10.32 -39.36 4.08
CA LEU A 307 11.52 -38.52 4.12
C LEU A 307 12.46 -38.89 2.97
N ILE A 308 12.89 -37.89 2.22
CA ILE A 308 13.79 -38.02 1.07
C ILE A 308 15.06 -37.19 1.33
N ASP A 309 16.23 -37.84 1.35
CA ASP A 309 17.55 -37.19 1.40
C ASP A 309 18.07 -36.96 -0.03
N LEU A 310 18.13 -35.71 -0.46
CA LEU A 310 18.56 -35.32 -1.80
C LEU A 310 20.08 -35.33 -1.96
N LYS A 311 20.85 -35.67 -0.92
CA LYS A 311 22.34 -35.74 -0.85
C LYS A 311 23.10 -34.44 -1.08
N GLY A 312 22.45 -33.41 -1.61
CA GLY A 312 22.99 -32.07 -1.80
C GLY A 312 21.88 -31.03 -1.71
N ASN A 313 22.26 -29.76 -1.54
CA ASN A 313 21.31 -28.67 -1.54
C ASN A 313 20.62 -28.59 -2.91
N THR A 314 19.29 -28.57 -2.92
CA THR A 314 18.49 -28.76 -4.12
C THR A 314 17.33 -27.77 -4.08
N TYR A 315 17.03 -27.14 -5.21
CA TYR A 315 15.80 -26.39 -5.40
C TYR A 315 14.69 -27.32 -5.89
N ILE A 316 13.53 -27.27 -5.26
CA ILE A 316 12.34 -28.05 -5.62
C ILE A 316 11.24 -27.06 -6.00
N SER A 317 10.71 -27.18 -7.21
CA SER A 317 9.71 -26.23 -7.74
C SER A 317 8.33 -26.88 -7.94
N LYS A 318 8.30 -28.21 -8.08
CA LYS A 318 7.08 -28.97 -8.36
C LYS A 318 7.21 -30.35 -7.73
N ILE A 319 6.10 -30.86 -7.21
CA ILE A 319 5.97 -32.19 -6.64
C ILE A 319 4.78 -32.86 -7.31
N GLN A 320 4.94 -34.12 -7.69
CA GLN A 320 3.83 -34.93 -8.18
C GLN A 320 3.63 -36.11 -7.24
N VAL A 321 2.39 -36.33 -6.81
CA VAL A 321 2.01 -37.42 -5.92
C VAL A 321 0.95 -38.34 -6.55
N GLN A 322 1.09 -39.63 -6.29
CA GLN A 322 0.15 -40.69 -6.64
C GLN A 322 -0.10 -41.55 -5.41
N GLY A 323 -1.24 -42.23 -5.33
CA GLY A 323 -1.48 -43.28 -4.35
C GLY A 323 -1.21 -44.66 -4.94
N VAL A 324 -2.03 -45.65 -4.61
CA VAL A 324 -2.07 -46.96 -5.25
C VAL A 324 -3.53 -47.39 -5.40
N SER A 325 -3.88 -48.04 -6.51
CA SER A 325 -5.25 -48.56 -6.72
C SER A 325 -5.30 -50.06 -7.05
N GLU A 326 -4.15 -50.74 -7.13
CA GLU A 326 -4.06 -52.14 -7.57
C GLU A 326 -4.48 -53.17 -6.50
N ILE A 327 -4.65 -52.74 -5.25
CA ILE A 327 -4.96 -53.58 -4.09
C ILE A 327 -6.16 -53.04 -3.29
N ALA A 328 -6.24 -51.72 -3.17
CA ALA A 328 -7.25 -50.88 -2.55
C ALA A 328 -6.93 -49.45 -3.01
N SER A 329 -7.91 -48.54 -3.06
CA SER A 329 -7.68 -47.19 -3.60
C SER A 329 -7.11 -46.26 -2.54
N TYR A 330 -5.94 -46.61 -2.00
CA TYR A 330 -5.25 -45.85 -0.95
C TYR A 330 -4.44 -44.71 -1.56
N PHE A 331 -4.76 -43.46 -1.21
CA PHE A 331 -4.07 -42.28 -1.70
C PHE A 331 -4.18 -41.12 -0.71
N THR A 332 -3.17 -40.27 -0.66
CA THR A 332 -3.17 -39.07 0.16
C THR A 332 -3.96 -37.96 -0.53
N GLN A 333 -4.93 -37.39 0.18
CA GLN A 333 -5.82 -36.31 -0.29
C GLN A 333 -5.28 -34.93 0.07
N THR A 334 -4.62 -34.79 1.22
CA THR A 334 -3.90 -33.56 1.60
C THR A 334 -2.62 -33.89 2.36
N TYR A 335 -1.61 -33.02 2.23
CA TYR A 335 -0.33 -33.15 2.91
C TYR A 335 0.34 -31.79 3.10
N TYR A 336 1.23 -31.64 4.07
CA TYR A 336 2.15 -30.50 4.14
C TYR A 336 3.60 -30.96 3.95
N LEU A 337 4.49 -30.01 3.74
CA LEU A 337 5.93 -30.26 3.56
C LEU A 337 6.72 -29.69 4.74
N GLU A 338 7.75 -30.42 5.15
CA GLU A 338 8.82 -29.85 5.99
C GLU A 338 10.17 -30.05 5.29
N SER A 339 11.11 -29.15 5.58
CA SER A 339 12.41 -29.14 4.91
C SER A 339 13.55 -28.98 5.91
N SER A 340 14.73 -29.50 5.58
CA SER A 340 15.93 -29.36 6.41
C SER A 340 17.21 -29.37 5.57
N ARG A 341 18.22 -28.62 6.01
CA ARG A 341 19.57 -28.65 5.38
C ARG A 341 20.54 -29.58 6.10
N ASP A 342 20.34 -29.81 7.40
CA ASP A 342 21.25 -30.57 8.26
C ASP A 342 20.71 -31.97 8.62
N GLY A 343 19.42 -32.21 8.41
CA GLY A 343 18.73 -33.44 8.77
C GLY A 343 18.41 -33.55 10.27
N LEU A 344 18.68 -32.50 11.05
CA LEU A 344 18.46 -32.42 12.50
C LEU A 344 17.27 -31.54 12.84
N THR A 345 17.17 -30.37 12.20
CA THR A 345 16.09 -29.40 12.42
C THR A 345 15.27 -29.24 11.16
N TYR A 346 13.95 -29.41 11.28
CA TYR A 346 13.01 -29.32 10.17
C TYR A 346 12.13 -28.08 10.34
N THR A 347 11.87 -27.41 9.23
CA THR A 347 11.03 -26.21 9.16
C THR A 347 9.87 -26.46 8.20
N ASP A 348 8.66 -26.11 8.63
CA ASP A 348 7.46 -26.16 7.82
C ASP A 348 7.59 -25.30 6.55
N TYR A 349 7.06 -25.80 5.44
CA TYR A 349 6.86 -24.97 4.26
C TYR A 349 5.64 -24.07 4.49
N ASN A 350 5.91 -22.83 4.89
CA ASN A 350 4.89 -21.81 5.09
C ASN A 350 4.69 -20.98 3.82
N TYR A 351 3.44 -20.65 3.51
CA TYR A 351 3.07 -19.73 2.44
C TYR A 351 1.98 -18.79 2.97
N GLU A 352 2.13 -17.49 2.75
CA GLU A 352 1.22 -16.46 3.26
C GLU A 352 0.99 -16.54 4.79
N GLY A 353 2.05 -16.84 5.55
CA GLY A 353 2.04 -16.82 7.02
C GLY A 353 1.43 -18.05 7.69
N SER A 354 1.01 -19.07 6.93
CA SER A 354 0.49 -20.34 7.46
C SER A 354 1.18 -21.54 6.83
N GLN A 355 1.15 -22.69 7.52
CA GLN A 355 1.66 -23.95 6.96
C GLN A 355 0.85 -24.30 5.73
N LYS A 356 1.50 -24.38 4.56
CA LYS A 356 0.80 -24.64 3.30
C LYS A 356 0.36 -26.09 3.26
N LEU A 357 -0.96 -26.29 3.26
CA LEU A 357 -1.57 -27.58 2.98
C LEU A 357 -1.73 -27.75 1.46
N PHE A 358 -1.11 -28.79 0.92
CA PHE A 358 -1.18 -29.17 -0.49
C PHE A 358 -2.30 -30.19 -0.72
N THR A 359 -2.96 -30.09 -1.87
CA THR A 359 -3.94 -31.08 -2.33
C THR A 359 -3.21 -32.21 -3.04
N GLY A 360 -3.45 -33.44 -2.58
CA GLY A 360 -2.99 -34.67 -3.22
C GLY A 360 -4.02 -35.23 -4.20
N ASN A 361 -4.14 -36.55 -4.26
CA ASN A 361 -5.05 -37.23 -5.18
C ASN A 361 -6.51 -37.07 -4.72
N SER A 362 -7.42 -36.81 -5.67
CA SER A 362 -8.84 -36.50 -5.38
C SER A 362 -9.84 -37.52 -5.93
N VAL A 363 -9.41 -38.43 -6.82
CA VAL A 363 -10.31 -39.35 -7.55
C VAL A 363 -9.91 -40.81 -7.35
N ASP A 364 -8.65 -41.15 -7.61
CA ASP A 364 -8.10 -42.49 -7.44
C ASP A 364 -6.59 -42.43 -7.11
N GLY A 365 -6.00 -43.59 -6.82
CA GLY A 365 -4.58 -43.70 -6.48
C GLY A 365 -3.64 -43.78 -7.69
N ASN A 366 -4.14 -43.81 -8.92
CA ASN A 366 -3.31 -43.93 -10.13
C ASN A 366 -3.16 -42.61 -10.89
N THR A 367 -4.09 -41.68 -10.73
CA THR A 367 -4.06 -40.37 -11.37
C THR A 367 -3.16 -39.44 -10.57
N GLY A 368 -2.02 -39.06 -11.14
CA GLY A 368 -1.06 -38.18 -10.45
C GLY A 368 -1.62 -36.78 -10.20
N ALA A 369 -1.54 -36.32 -8.95
CA ALA A 369 -1.82 -34.96 -8.55
C ALA A 369 -0.51 -34.16 -8.57
N THR A 370 -0.51 -33.03 -9.27
CA THR A 370 0.66 -32.16 -9.39
C THR A 370 0.46 -30.94 -8.52
N ALA A 371 1.44 -30.65 -7.67
CA ALA A 371 1.50 -29.47 -6.84
C ALA A 371 2.73 -28.65 -7.20
N PHE A 372 2.51 -27.42 -7.68
CA PHE A 372 3.58 -26.44 -7.80
C PHE A 372 3.84 -25.80 -6.45
N LEU A 373 5.11 -25.57 -6.13
CA LEU A 373 5.49 -24.81 -4.94
C LEU A 373 5.43 -23.32 -5.29
N PRO A 374 4.56 -22.51 -4.64
CA PRO A 374 4.44 -21.09 -4.93
C PRO A 374 5.79 -20.36 -4.90
N VAL A 375 6.63 -20.73 -3.92
CA VAL A 375 8.04 -20.36 -3.82
C VAL A 375 8.87 -21.65 -3.88
N PRO A 376 9.84 -21.80 -4.82
CA PRO A 376 10.70 -22.96 -4.88
C PRO A 376 11.40 -23.21 -3.53
N LEU A 377 11.37 -24.46 -3.08
CA LEU A 377 11.94 -24.87 -1.81
C LEU A 377 13.42 -25.24 -1.99
N PHE A 378 14.31 -24.52 -1.32
CA PHE A 378 15.73 -24.85 -1.26
C PHE A 378 16.05 -25.70 -0.04
N THR A 379 16.42 -26.97 -0.25
CA THR A 379 16.61 -27.92 0.85
C THR A 379 17.51 -29.11 0.48
N ARG A 380 17.94 -29.89 1.47
CA ARG A 380 18.58 -31.19 1.25
C ARG A 380 17.65 -32.34 1.65
N PHE A 381 16.92 -32.19 2.75
CA PHE A 381 16.02 -33.20 3.28
C PHE A 381 14.59 -32.69 3.15
N LEU A 382 13.73 -33.46 2.47
CA LEU A 382 12.31 -33.14 2.31
C LEU A 382 11.46 -34.18 3.02
N LYS A 383 10.54 -33.74 3.87
CA LYS A 383 9.45 -34.56 4.40
C LYS A 383 8.14 -34.22 3.71
N ILE A 384 7.36 -35.25 3.40
CA ILE A 384 5.99 -35.16 2.93
C ILE A 384 5.11 -35.79 4.00
N ASN A 385 4.21 -34.98 4.58
CA ASN A 385 3.45 -35.31 5.78
C ASN A 385 1.93 -35.42 5.49
N PRO A 386 1.39 -36.61 5.22
CA PRO A 386 -0.04 -36.82 4.92
C PRO A 386 -0.98 -36.35 6.06
N GLN A 387 -1.98 -35.55 5.72
CA GLN A 387 -2.98 -35.02 6.66
C GLN A 387 -4.37 -35.62 6.48
N SER A 388 -4.74 -35.96 5.25
CA SER A 388 -5.92 -36.78 4.96
C SER A 388 -5.65 -37.74 3.82
N TRP A 389 -6.37 -38.86 3.79
CA TRP A 389 -6.19 -39.93 2.81
C TRP A 389 -7.51 -40.68 2.58
N SER A 390 -7.58 -41.40 1.46
CA SER A 390 -8.70 -42.28 1.15
C SER A 390 -8.61 -43.63 1.88
N ASP A 391 -9.79 -44.21 2.14
CA ASP A 391 -9.98 -45.48 2.84
C ASP A 391 -9.25 -45.58 4.19
N ASN A 392 -8.23 -46.44 4.31
CA ASN A 392 -7.71 -46.89 5.60
C ASN A 392 -6.30 -46.40 5.94
N TYR A 393 -5.43 -46.11 4.96
CA TYR A 393 -4.02 -45.77 5.23
C TYR A 393 -3.50 -44.71 4.26
N PRO A 394 -2.62 -43.78 4.71
CA PRO A 394 -1.94 -42.87 3.79
C PRO A 394 -0.95 -43.65 2.93
N ALA A 395 -0.96 -43.33 1.63
CA ALA A 395 -0.11 -43.97 0.64
C ALA A 395 0.41 -42.96 -0.37
N LEU A 396 1.71 -43.05 -0.69
CA LEU A 396 2.38 -42.14 -1.63
C LEU A 396 3.28 -42.90 -2.61
N ARG A 397 3.25 -42.40 -3.84
CA ARG A 397 4.25 -42.48 -4.90
C ARG A 397 4.56 -41.04 -5.30
N VAL A 398 5.83 -40.69 -5.45
CA VAL A 398 6.28 -39.29 -5.53
C VAL A 398 7.29 -39.12 -6.64
N GLU A 399 7.22 -38.00 -7.36
CA GLU A 399 8.33 -37.41 -8.10
C GLU A 399 8.54 -35.96 -7.64
N LEU A 400 9.81 -35.55 -7.56
CA LEU A 400 10.22 -34.20 -7.23
C LEU A 400 10.85 -33.58 -8.47
N TYR A 401 10.53 -32.33 -8.73
CA TYR A 401 11.04 -31.61 -9.88
C TYR A 401 11.80 -30.37 -9.42
N GLY A 402 13.02 -30.21 -9.94
CA GLY A 402 13.99 -29.32 -9.33
C GLY A 402 15.36 -29.30 -10.02
N GLU A 403 16.34 -28.74 -9.32
CA GLU A 403 17.77 -28.82 -9.68
C GLU A 403 18.66 -28.91 -8.44
N ARG A 404 19.69 -29.76 -8.53
CA ARG A 404 20.65 -30.03 -7.47
C ARG A 404 21.84 -29.08 -7.60
N ILE A 405 22.18 -28.37 -6.52
CA ILE A 405 23.33 -27.46 -6.44
C ILE A 405 24.53 -28.20 -5.84
N VAL A 406 25.60 -28.30 -6.60
CA VAL A 406 26.89 -28.81 -6.13
C VAL A 406 27.78 -27.62 -5.80
N ALA A 407 28.03 -27.40 -4.51
CA ALA A 407 29.13 -26.54 -4.10
C ALA A 407 30.44 -27.25 -4.46
N ASP A 408 31.14 -26.79 -5.49
CA ASP A 408 32.49 -26.24 -5.30
C ASP A 408 33.21 -25.95 -6.63
N ASN A 409 33.86 -24.79 -6.63
CA ASN A 409 35.03 -24.40 -7.42
C ASN A 409 34.81 -23.73 -8.80
N CYS A 410 34.25 -22.52 -8.79
CA CYS A 410 34.33 -21.57 -9.91
C CYS A 410 35.78 -21.26 -10.35
N THR A 411 36.80 -21.53 -9.53
CA THR A 411 38.22 -21.28 -9.84
C THR A 411 38.68 -22.05 -11.07
N PHE A 412 38.12 -23.24 -11.35
CA PHE A 412 38.42 -23.98 -12.58
C PHE A 412 38.02 -23.19 -13.84
N TRP A 413 36.82 -22.60 -13.85
CA TRP A 413 36.27 -21.84 -14.98
C TRP A 413 36.90 -20.45 -15.12
N TYR A 414 37.20 -19.78 -14.01
CA TYR A 414 37.98 -18.53 -14.02
C TYR A 414 39.39 -18.76 -14.60
N ASN A 415 40.07 -19.84 -14.23
CA ASN A 415 41.38 -20.20 -14.79
C ASN A 415 41.30 -20.63 -16.28
N ALA A 416 40.12 -21.09 -16.74
CA ALA A 416 39.85 -21.40 -18.14
C ALA A 416 39.45 -20.18 -18.98
N GLY A 417 39.53 -18.96 -18.43
CA GLY A 417 39.29 -17.70 -19.14
C GLY A 417 37.80 -17.39 -19.38
N LYS A 418 36.88 -18.02 -18.64
CA LYS A 418 35.45 -17.71 -18.70
C LYS A 418 35.13 -16.60 -17.70
N THR A 419 34.72 -15.43 -18.20
CA THR A 419 34.49 -14.19 -17.42
C THR A 419 33.06 -13.69 -17.46
N THR A 420 32.17 -14.35 -18.22
CA THR A 420 30.75 -14.00 -18.34
C THR A 420 29.90 -14.94 -17.48
N PRO A 421 28.75 -14.48 -16.93
CA PRO A 421 27.84 -15.33 -16.18
C PRO A 421 27.35 -16.49 -17.04
N GLY A 422 27.26 -17.68 -16.45
CA GLY A 422 26.76 -18.83 -17.18
C GLY A 422 26.60 -20.07 -16.30
N PHE A 423 25.68 -20.93 -16.69
CA PHE A 423 25.63 -22.30 -16.18
C PHE A 423 26.74 -23.09 -16.87
N TYR A 424 27.74 -23.51 -16.10
CA TYR A 424 28.85 -24.28 -16.62
C TYR A 424 28.68 -25.74 -16.24
N MET A 425 28.47 -26.59 -17.23
CA MET A 425 28.33 -28.03 -17.01
C MET A 425 29.69 -28.71 -17.04
N ILE A 426 29.98 -29.53 -16.03
CA ILE A 426 31.07 -30.51 -16.11
C ILE A 426 30.50 -31.79 -16.70
N ALA A 427 31.04 -32.23 -17.84
CA ALA A 427 30.81 -33.58 -18.32
C ALA A 427 31.63 -34.56 -17.45
N VAL A 428 31.05 -35.04 -16.35
CA VAL A 428 31.65 -36.13 -15.58
C VAL A 428 31.43 -37.41 -16.38
N THR A 429 32.47 -37.88 -17.07
CA THR A 429 32.40 -39.12 -17.84
C THR A 429 32.48 -40.33 -16.90
N SER A 430 31.39 -40.63 -16.19
CA SER A 430 31.08 -41.98 -15.71
C SER A 430 29.60 -42.08 -15.33
N ASN A 431 28.85 -42.80 -16.18
CA ASN A 431 27.47 -43.27 -16.05
C ASN A 431 27.06 -43.61 -14.58
N PRO A 432 25.92 -43.15 -14.03
CA PRO A 432 24.79 -42.46 -14.68
C PRO A 432 24.93 -40.94 -14.67
N VAL A 433 24.29 -40.30 -15.65
CA VAL A 433 24.43 -38.88 -15.96
C VAL A 433 23.78 -38.02 -14.88
N THR A 434 24.53 -37.64 -13.85
CA THR A 434 24.27 -36.40 -13.09
C THR A 434 24.91 -35.25 -13.86
N TYR A 435 24.10 -34.37 -14.42
CA TYR A 435 24.60 -33.05 -14.84
C TYR A 435 24.79 -32.23 -13.56
N ASP A 436 26.04 -32.19 -13.08
CA ASP A 436 26.42 -31.25 -12.03
C ASP A 436 26.62 -29.89 -12.71
N GLY A 437 25.58 -29.07 -12.68
CA GLY A 437 25.66 -27.70 -13.12
C GLY A 437 26.23 -26.83 -12.02
N VAL A 438 27.31 -26.11 -12.31
CA VAL A 438 27.85 -25.07 -11.44
C VAL A 438 27.40 -23.74 -12.01
N TYR A 439 26.52 -23.04 -11.30
CA TYR A 439 26.22 -21.65 -11.62
C TYR A 439 27.38 -20.78 -11.14
N CYS A 440 28.28 -20.46 -12.06
CA CYS A 440 29.24 -19.39 -11.84
C CYS A 440 28.50 -18.09 -12.16
N GLY A 441 27.73 -17.58 -11.19
CA GLY A 441 27.31 -16.19 -11.17
C GLY A 441 28.55 -15.29 -11.23
N PHE A 442 28.36 -14.03 -11.59
CA PHE A 442 29.39 -13.01 -11.64
C PHE A 442 30.47 -13.19 -10.57
N SER A 443 31.68 -12.71 -10.87
CA SER A 443 32.57 -12.25 -9.81
C SER A 443 31.73 -11.57 -8.73
N ASN A 444 32.05 -11.79 -7.47
CA ASN A 444 31.72 -11.02 -6.27
C ASN A 444 31.64 -9.46 -6.39
N ALA A 445 30.97 -8.93 -7.41
CA ALA A 445 31.02 -7.55 -7.85
C ALA A 445 29.76 -6.77 -7.44
N TYR A 446 28.62 -7.45 -7.26
CA TYR A 446 27.38 -6.83 -6.79
C TYR A 446 27.06 -7.32 -5.38
N THR A 447 27.46 -6.52 -4.40
CA THR A 447 27.27 -6.74 -2.97
C THR A 447 25.93 -6.20 -2.48
N THR A 448 25.39 -5.17 -3.13
CA THR A 448 24.12 -4.53 -2.76
C THR A 448 23.28 -4.14 -3.98
N CYS A 449 22.05 -3.67 -3.76
CA CYS A 449 21.22 -3.15 -4.85
C CYS A 449 21.84 -1.87 -5.47
N LEU A 450 22.56 -1.07 -4.68
CA LEU A 450 23.23 0.12 -5.20
C LEU A 450 24.29 -0.21 -6.26
N ASP A 451 24.99 -1.35 -6.12
CA ASP A 451 25.97 -1.77 -7.12
C ASP A 451 25.30 -2.03 -8.49
N TYR A 452 24.10 -2.63 -8.49
CA TYR A 452 23.31 -2.79 -9.71
C TYR A 452 22.89 -1.45 -10.31
N LYS A 453 22.43 -0.51 -9.48
CA LYS A 453 22.04 0.82 -9.92
C LYS A 453 23.22 1.57 -10.54
N THR A 454 24.39 1.49 -9.91
CA THR A 454 25.63 2.11 -10.39
C THR A 454 26.12 1.48 -11.70
N ALA A 455 25.83 0.20 -11.94
CA ALA A 455 26.08 -0.47 -13.21
C ALA A 455 25.04 -0.14 -14.30
N GLY A 456 24.07 0.75 -14.03
CA GLY A 456 23.08 1.23 -14.99
C GLY A 456 21.75 0.48 -14.97
N ASN A 457 21.50 -0.37 -13.97
CA ASN A 457 20.22 -1.05 -13.84
C ASN A 457 19.16 -0.10 -13.24
N THR A 458 18.00 -0.03 -13.89
CA THR A 458 16.89 0.86 -13.51
C THR A 458 15.57 0.11 -13.33
N VAL A 459 15.54 -1.21 -13.52
CA VAL A 459 14.33 -2.03 -13.45
C VAL A 459 14.14 -2.59 -12.05
N ASP A 460 13.07 -2.19 -11.37
CA ASP A 460 12.73 -2.73 -10.06
C ASP A 460 12.45 -4.24 -10.14
N GLY A 461 12.86 -4.98 -9.11
CA GLY A 461 12.60 -6.42 -9.03
C GLY A 461 13.60 -7.20 -8.21
N TYR A 462 13.48 -8.53 -8.26
CA TYR A 462 14.38 -9.43 -7.55
C TYR A 462 15.76 -9.50 -8.21
N HIS A 463 16.80 -9.21 -7.44
CA HIS A 463 18.20 -9.26 -7.85
C HIS A 463 19.01 -10.09 -6.87
N TRP A 464 20.05 -10.77 -7.37
CA TRP A 464 20.94 -11.59 -6.55
C TRP A 464 22.12 -10.75 -6.06
N ILE A 465 22.32 -10.66 -4.74
CA ILE A 465 23.41 -9.88 -4.15
C ILE A 465 24.35 -10.77 -3.34
N TYR A 466 25.61 -10.34 -3.18
CA TYR A 466 26.66 -11.05 -2.45
C TYR A 466 27.30 -10.15 -1.38
N PRO A 467 26.62 -9.82 -0.27
CA PRO A 467 27.10 -8.82 0.69
C PRO A 467 28.49 -9.11 1.26
N GLY A 468 28.82 -10.39 1.47
CA GLY A 468 30.13 -10.81 1.98
C GLY A 468 31.26 -10.86 0.93
N GLY A 469 31.00 -10.56 -0.34
CA GLY A 469 31.98 -10.61 -1.43
C GLY A 469 32.58 -12.00 -1.73
N THR A 470 32.18 -13.04 -0.98
CA THR A 470 32.50 -14.46 -1.21
C THR A 470 31.35 -15.28 -0.62
N GLY A 471 30.98 -16.41 -1.24
CA GLY A 471 29.91 -17.28 -0.73
C GLY A 471 28.70 -17.38 -1.67
N ASN A 472 27.59 -17.89 -1.14
CA ASN A 472 26.34 -18.04 -1.87
C ASN A 472 25.52 -16.77 -1.67
N GLY A 473 25.45 -15.90 -2.69
CA GLY A 473 24.56 -14.74 -2.63
C GLY A 473 23.11 -15.14 -2.45
N PHE A 474 22.23 -14.16 -2.26
CA PHE A 474 20.79 -14.40 -2.13
C PHE A 474 19.96 -13.35 -2.85
N PRO A 475 18.70 -13.66 -3.20
CA PRO A 475 17.83 -12.71 -3.87
C PRO A 475 17.21 -11.72 -2.89
N VAL A 476 17.23 -10.44 -3.26
CA VAL A 476 16.55 -9.33 -2.59
C VAL A 476 15.67 -8.60 -3.59
N TYR A 477 14.65 -7.89 -3.13
CA TYR A 477 13.89 -7.01 -4.01
C TYR A 477 14.55 -5.62 -4.00
N CYS A 478 15.02 -5.17 -5.17
CA CYS A 478 15.56 -3.83 -5.35
C CYS A 478 14.50 -2.92 -5.99
N TYR A 479 14.24 -1.76 -5.39
CA TYR A 479 13.59 -0.65 -6.07
C TYR A 479 14.67 0.39 -6.42
N PHE A 480 14.97 0.54 -7.70
CA PHE A 480 15.86 1.57 -8.24
C PHE A 480 15.11 2.87 -8.56
N SER A 481 13.79 2.76 -8.79
CA SER A 481 12.90 3.90 -9.09
C SER A 481 12.51 4.73 -7.87
N ARG A 482 12.57 4.14 -6.67
CA ARG A 482 12.02 4.73 -5.45
C ARG A 482 12.81 5.94 -4.95
N ILE A 483 14.15 5.87 -4.94
CA ILE A 483 15.02 6.93 -4.40
C ILE A 483 15.65 7.73 -5.55
N GLN A 484 15.33 9.04 -5.61
CA GLN A 484 15.66 9.91 -6.74
C GLN A 484 17.13 10.36 -6.78
N ASN A 485 17.82 10.48 -5.64
CA ASN A 485 19.23 10.86 -5.58
C ASN A 485 20.18 9.66 -5.72
N ASP A 486 20.10 8.97 -6.86
CA ASP A 486 20.91 7.79 -7.19
C ASP A 486 20.90 6.67 -6.13
N GLY A 487 19.77 6.53 -5.43
CA GLY A 487 19.64 5.56 -4.35
C GLY A 487 18.96 4.24 -4.73
N ALA A 488 19.24 3.19 -3.97
CA ALA A 488 18.56 1.90 -4.08
C ALA A 488 17.82 1.59 -2.77
N TYR A 489 16.61 1.04 -2.90
CA TYR A 489 15.79 0.60 -1.77
C TYR A 489 15.67 -0.93 -1.82
N THR A 490 16.30 -1.59 -0.86
CA THR A 490 16.43 -3.05 -0.77
C THR A 490 15.41 -3.59 0.24
N VAL A 491 14.58 -4.55 -0.17
CA VAL A 491 13.60 -5.22 0.70
C VAL A 491 13.93 -6.70 0.84
N ILE A 492 13.96 -7.16 2.09
CA ILE A 492 14.25 -8.53 2.46
C ILE A 492 13.06 -9.08 3.28
N PRO A 493 12.19 -9.87 2.64
CA PRO A 493 11.03 -10.45 3.31
C PRO A 493 11.41 -11.60 4.25
N HIS A 494 10.47 -11.95 5.13
CA HIS A 494 10.58 -13.06 6.07
C HIS A 494 9.26 -13.83 6.20
N ASP A 495 9.29 -14.95 6.91
CA ASP A 495 8.18 -15.91 7.07
C ASP A 495 7.04 -15.45 7.99
N LYS A 496 7.07 -14.20 8.49
CA LYS A 496 6.08 -13.62 9.44
C LYS A 496 5.49 -12.27 9.00
N PRO A 497 5.03 -12.08 7.74
CA PRO A 497 4.66 -10.76 7.22
C PRO A 497 3.34 -10.19 7.78
N GLY A 498 2.63 -10.93 8.62
CA GLY A 498 1.31 -10.57 9.15
C GLY A 498 1.26 -10.48 10.67
N GLN A 499 0.09 -10.07 11.18
CA GLN A 499 -0.17 -10.03 12.62
C GLN A 499 -0.22 -11.45 13.19
N VAL A 500 0.57 -11.69 14.23
CA VAL A 500 0.59 -12.95 14.97
C VAL A 500 -0.18 -12.78 16.27
N TYR A 501 -1.20 -13.61 16.49
CA TYR A 501 -2.04 -13.59 17.70
C TYR A 501 -1.49 -14.51 18.79
N LEU A 502 -1.41 -13.99 20.01
CA LEU A 502 -0.88 -14.68 21.19
C LEU A 502 -1.95 -14.71 22.28
N ASN A 503 -2.60 -15.86 22.40
CA ASN A 503 -3.51 -16.14 23.52
C ASN A 503 -3.51 -17.64 23.79
N ALA A 504 -3.99 -18.05 24.96
CA ALA A 504 -4.02 -19.47 25.36
C ALA A 504 -4.82 -20.39 24.43
N THR A 505 -5.70 -19.85 23.57
CA THR A 505 -6.50 -20.64 22.61
C THR A 505 -5.77 -20.79 21.27
N ALA A 506 -5.04 -19.77 20.85
CA ALA A 506 -4.27 -19.72 19.61
C ALA A 506 -2.91 -20.42 19.74
N LEU A 507 -2.36 -20.49 20.95
CA LEU A 507 -1.08 -21.14 21.25
C LEU A 507 -1.28 -22.50 21.93
N THR A 508 -0.32 -23.41 21.79
CA THR A 508 -0.36 -24.78 22.34
C THR A 508 -0.12 -24.86 23.86
N GLY A 509 -0.29 -23.76 24.61
CA GLY A 509 -0.03 -23.71 26.05
C GLY A 509 0.02 -22.29 26.63
N THR A 510 0.35 -22.20 27.92
CA THR A 510 0.65 -20.95 28.62
C THR A 510 2.16 -20.70 28.65
N TYR A 511 2.57 -19.44 28.48
CA TYR A 511 3.95 -18.97 28.34
C TYR A 511 4.20 -17.85 29.35
N THR A 512 4.11 -18.16 30.65
CA THR A 512 4.21 -17.16 31.73
C THR A 512 5.64 -16.76 32.08
N ALA A 513 6.63 -17.62 31.81
CA ALA A 513 8.03 -17.28 32.03
C ALA A 513 8.56 -16.35 30.93
N ALA A 514 9.50 -15.47 31.30
CA ALA A 514 10.15 -14.54 30.38
C ALA A 514 10.72 -15.27 29.15
N GLY A 515 10.31 -14.84 27.95
CA GLY A 515 10.75 -15.39 26.68
C GLY A 515 10.47 -16.87 26.45
N SER A 516 9.48 -17.45 27.16
CA SER A 516 9.18 -18.88 27.08
C SER A 516 8.52 -19.30 25.77
N ASN A 517 7.87 -18.37 25.06
CA ASN A 517 7.44 -18.55 23.69
C ASN A 517 8.51 -17.98 22.74
N VAL A 518 8.97 -18.78 21.79
CA VAL A 518 10.09 -18.42 20.91
C VAL A 518 9.63 -18.41 19.46
N HIS A 519 9.68 -17.24 18.84
CA HIS A 519 9.45 -17.07 17.41
C HIS A 519 10.78 -16.81 16.71
N THR A 520 11.30 -17.83 16.02
CA THR A 520 12.48 -17.65 15.15
C THR A 520 12.02 -17.09 13.81
N ILE A 521 12.70 -16.05 13.33
CA ILE A 521 12.40 -15.40 12.07
C ILE A 521 13.28 -16.01 10.99
N THR A 522 12.64 -16.52 9.94
CA THR A 522 13.32 -17.07 8.78
C THR A 522 13.12 -16.11 7.61
N TYR A 523 14.20 -15.46 7.20
CA TYR A 523 14.18 -14.60 6.02
C TYR A 523 14.04 -15.45 4.76
N SER A 524 13.33 -14.91 3.76
CA SER A 524 13.00 -15.64 2.54
C SER A 524 14.23 -16.30 1.92
N TYR A 525 14.03 -17.47 1.31
CA TYR A 525 15.09 -18.29 0.71
C TYR A 525 16.05 -18.98 1.69
N ASN A 526 15.75 -18.97 3.00
CA ASN A 526 16.55 -19.62 4.06
C ASN A 526 18.02 -19.15 4.06
N VAL A 527 18.21 -17.86 3.76
CA VAL A 527 19.51 -17.19 3.73
C VAL A 527 20.13 -17.22 5.13
N ASP A 528 21.45 -17.34 5.20
CA ASP A 528 22.15 -17.20 6.49
C ASP A 528 21.95 -15.76 6.99
N ILE A 529 21.45 -15.62 8.21
CA ILE A 529 21.21 -14.31 8.81
C ILE A 529 22.49 -13.48 8.92
N ALA A 530 23.66 -14.10 8.96
CA ALA A 530 24.95 -13.42 8.93
C ALA A 530 25.22 -12.69 7.60
N GLU A 531 24.74 -13.23 6.47
CA GLU A 531 24.86 -12.58 5.16
C GLU A 531 23.94 -11.36 5.07
N ILE A 532 22.74 -11.45 5.63
CA ILE A 532 21.79 -10.34 5.72
C ILE A 532 22.32 -9.25 6.66
N ALA A 533 22.88 -9.63 7.81
CA ALA A 533 23.51 -8.69 8.74
C ALA A 533 24.69 -7.96 8.12
N SER A 534 25.47 -8.63 7.26
CA SER A 534 26.58 -8.00 6.52
C SER A 534 26.08 -6.92 5.56
N LEU A 535 24.95 -7.15 4.89
CA LEU A 535 24.29 -6.12 4.09
C LEU A 535 23.81 -4.96 4.95
N ALA A 536 23.15 -5.24 6.08
CA ALA A 536 22.63 -4.19 6.96
C ALA A 536 23.76 -3.30 7.49
N ALA A 537 24.89 -3.90 7.88
CA ALA A 537 26.08 -3.19 8.32
C ALA A 537 26.78 -2.38 7.21
N ALA A 538 26.66 -2.80 5.95
CA ALA A 538 27.25 -2.10 4.80
C ALA A 538 26.35 -0.98 4.25
N SER A 539 25.05 -1.05 4.51
CA SER A 539 24.07 -0.07 4.01
C SER A 539 24.15 1.23 4.80
N GLN A 540 23.81 2.36 4.16
CA GLN A 540 23.81 3.67 4.83
C GLN A 540 22.73 3.77 5.90
N PHE A 541 21.56 3.16 5.66
CA PHE A 541 20.48 3.15 6.62
C PHE A 541 19.60 1.92 6.43
N CYS A 542 19.28 1.22 7.50
CA CYS A 542 18.32 0.13 7.48
C CYS A 542 17.29 0.32 8.58
N HIS A 543 16.07 -0.16 8.33
CA HIS A 543 15.06 -0.24 9.35
C HIS A 543 14.25 -1.52 9.27
N GLN A 544 13.67 -1.91 10.40
CA GLN A 544 12.69 -2.97 10.47
C GLN A 544 11.59 -2.58 11.47
N SER A 545 10.33 -2.66 11.07
CA SER A 545 9.22 -2.31 11.95
C SER A 545 8.85 -3.47 12.87
N LEU A 546 8.61 -3.19 14.15
CA LEU A 546 8.09 -4.15 15.12
C LEU A 546 7.04 -3.48 15.99
N TYR A 547 5.85 -4.07 16.03
CA TYR A 547 4.73 -3.58 16.83
C TYR A 547 4.25 -4.69 17.77
N TYR A 548 3.89 -4.30 18.99
CA TYR A 548 3.31 -5.14 20.02
C TYR A 548 2.05 -4.46 20.56
N VAL A 549 0.94 -5.20 20.57
CA VAL A 549 -0.32 -4.75 21.12
C VAL A 549 -0.75 -5.76 22.15
N SER A 550 -0.97 -5.34 23.39
CA SER A 550 -1.31 -6.24 24.48
C SER A 550 -2.57 -5.85 25.23
N SER A 551 -3.22 -6.84 25.81
CA SER A 551 -4.27 -6.72 26.83
C SER A 551 -3.84 -7.60 28.00
N ASN A 552 -3.57 -6.97 29.15
CA ASN A 552 -3.12 -7.58 30.40
C ASN A 552 -1.80 -8.38 30.33
N ALA A 553 -1.03 -8.22 29.24
CA ALA A 553 0.29 -8.83 29.04
C ALA A 553 1.36 -7.74 28.95
N ARG A 554 2.54 -7.97 29.54
CA ARG A 554 3.56 -6.94 29.74
C ARG A 554 4.85 -7.21 28.98
N ILE A 555 5.56 -6.14 28.59
CA ILE A 555 6.93 -6.24 28.06
C ILE A 555 7.92 -6.35 29.23
N TRP A 556 7.72 -5.55 30.27
CA TRP A 556 8.47 -5.55 31.53
C TRP A 556 7.56 -5.85 32.72
N SER A 557 8.11 -6.50 33.74
CA SER A 557 7.42 -6.64 35.01
C SER A 557 7.08 -5.27 35.61
N SER A 558 6.02 -5.20 36.42
CA SER A 558 5.53 -3.94 37.00
C SER A 558 6.55 -3.19 37.90
N ASN A 559 7.64 -3.84 38.30
CA ASN A 559 8.76 -3.22 39.01
C ASN A 559 9.97 -2.87 38.10
N GLY A 560 9.84 -3.09 36.79
CA GLY A 560 10.85 -2.83 35.76
C GLY A 560 12.07 -3.74 35.75
N ASN A 561 12.09 -4.80 36.57
CA ASN A 561 13.29 -5.63 36.82
C ASN A 561 13.42 -6.84 35.87
N THR A 562 12.30 -7.37 35.38
CA THR A 562 12.28 -8.54 34.49
C THR A 562 11.70 -8.13 33.15
N GLN A 563 12.41 -8.41 32.06
CA GLN A 563 11.89 -8.26 30.71
C GLN A 563 11.21 -9.57 30.30
N TYR A 564 9.90 -9.56 30.09
CA TYR A 564 9.13 -10.72 29.64
C TYR A 564 9.19 -10.89 28.12
N VAL A 565 9.22 -9.78 27.39
CA VAL A 565 9.20 -9.75 25.91
C VAL A 565 10.40 -8.98 25.39
N TRP A 566 11.14 -9.58 24.46
CA TRP A 566 12.28 -8.94 23.79
C TRP A 566 12.49 -9.52 22.40
N TRP A 567 13.21 -8.76 21.58
CA TRP A 567 13.78 -9.26 20.34
C TRP A 567 15.28 -9.51 20.53
N GLU A 568 15.79 -10.49 19.78
CA GLU A 568 17.21 -10.80 19.69
C GLU A 568 17.71 -10.34 18.33
N SER A 569 18.87 -9.68 18.33
CA SER A 569 19.56 -9.26 17.12
C SER A 569 20.08 -10.46 16.33
N HIS A 570 20.64 -10.19 15.14
CA HIS A 570 21.25 -11.21 14.29
C HIS A 570 22.34 -12.07 14.98
N ASN A 571 22.94 -11.58 16.07
CA ASN A 571 24.03 -12.23 16.81
C ASN A 571 23.59 -12.86 18.15
N ASP A 572 22.28 -13.07 18.35
CA ASP A 572 21.68 -13.61 19.59
C ASP A 572 21.80 -12.67 20.83
N GLU A 573 22.12 -11.38 20.62
CA GLU A 573 22.06 -10.38 21.69
C GLU A 573 20.61 -10.01 21.99
N GLN A 574 20.19 -10.24 23.25
CA GLN A 574 18.92 -9.78 23.78
C GLN A 574 18.90 -8.26 23.90
N MET A 575 17.90 -7.63 23.29
CA MET A 575 17.75 -6.19 23.28
C MET A 575 16.95 -5.70 24.48
N THR A 576 17.47 -4.69 25.17
CA THR A 576 16.84 -4.08 26.36
C THR A 576 15.86 -2.98 26.03
N TYR A 577 15.73 -2.60 24.76
CA TYR A 577 14.80 -1.59 24.28
C TYR A 577 13.85 -2.16 23.24
N TRP A 578 12.66 -1.56 23.12
CA TRP A 578 11.67 -1.92 22.12
C TRP A 578 11.77 -1.03 20.88
N ALA A 579 11.21 -1.49 19.77
CA ALA A 579 11.23 -0.75 18.50
C ALA A 579 10.62 0.66 18.65
N GLY A 580 11.25 1.64 17.99
CA GLY A 580 10.92 3.06 18.12
C GLY A 580 11.68 3.80 19.23
N ALA A 581 12.33 3.09 20.17
CA ALA A 581 13.22 3.69 21.15
C ALA A 581 14.61 3.96 20.56
N ASP A 582 15.28 5.04 20.99
CA ASP A 582 16.69 5.30 20.63
C ASP A 582 17.59 4.21 21.23
N PRO A 583 18.47 3.54 20.45
CA PRO A 583 19.33 2.47 20.95
C PRO A 583 20.39 2.90 21.99
N ALA A 584 20.80 4.16 22.05
CA ALA A 584 21.93 4.60 22.86
C ALA A 584 21.65 4.57 24.38
N GLY A 585 22.02 3.48 25.05
CA GLY A 585 21.92 3.34 26.52
C GLY A 585 20.50 3.08 27.03
N ALA A 586 19.60 2.64 26.15
CA ALA A 586 18.17 2.58 26.41
C ALA A 586 17.68 1.28 27.05
N SER A 587 16.69 1.43 27.93
CA SER A 587 15.85 0.34 28.43
C SER A 587 14.38 0.74 28.37
N GLY A 588 13.52 -0.18 27.93
CA GLY A 588 12.09 0.07 27.79
C GLY A 588 11.68 0.46 26.36
N CYS A 589 10.54 1.11 26.24
CA CYS A 589 9.98 1.56 24.97
C CYS A 589 10.18 3.07 24.82
N ARG A 590 9.82 3.60 23.65
CA ARG A 590 9.94 5.03 23.34
C ARG A 590 9.26 5.92 24.37
N CYS A 591 8.01 5.61 24.73
CA CYS A 591 7.30 6.39 25.74
C CYS A 591 8.02 6.40 27.10
N GLY A 592 8.83 5.39 27.40
CA GLY A 592 9.58 5.27 28.65
C GLY A 592 10.78 6.20 28.65
N GLN A 593 11.45 6.35 27.50
CA GLN A 593 12.50 7.34 27.29
C GLN A 593 11.96 8.77 27.35
N ALA A 594 10.80 9.00 26.75
CA ALA A 594 10.09 10.28 26.77
C ALA A 594 9.44 10.59 28.14
N GLY A 595 9.38 9.61 29.05
CA GLY A 595 8.75 9.76 30.37
C GLY A 595 7.23 9.94 30.33
N ASN A 596 6.58 9.52 29.25
CA ASN A 596 5.15 9.75 28.99
C ASN A 596 4.32 8.46 28.81
N CYS A 597 4.88 7.27 29.11
CA CYS A 597 4.11 6.02 29.13
C CYS A 597 2.93 6.07 30.11
N ILE A 598 1.95 5.19 29.89
CA ILE A 598 0.85 4.95 30.82
C ILE A 598 1.41 4.61 32.23
N ASP A 599 0.89 5.30 33.25
CA ASP A 599 1.28 5.17 34.67
C ASP A 599 2.80 5.28 34.96
N GLY A 600 3.58 5.90 34.06
CA GLY A 600 5.02 6.09 34.23
C GLY A 600 5.84 4.79 34.08
N ASN A 601 5.28 3.79 33.40
CA ASN A 601 5.96 2.53 33.13
C ASN A 601 7.08 2.67 32.07
N LYS A 602 7.82 1.59 31.81
CA LYS A 602 8.86 1.56 30.76
C LYS A 602 8.26 1.46 29.35
N CYS A 603 7.09 0.85 29.22
CA CYS A 603 6.32 0.68 28.00
C CYS A 603 4.82 0.87 28.29
N ASN A 604 4.02 1.19 27.28
CA ASN A 604 2.57 1.30 27.46
C ASN A 604 1.95 -0.06 27.84
N SER A 605 2.43 -1.14 27.22
CA SER A 605 2.04 -2.53 27.48
C SER A 605 2.40 -3.03 28.87
N ASP A 606 3.26 -2.34 29.62
CA ASP A 606 3.60 -2.72 30.99
C ASP A 606 2.49 -2.39 32.00
N TRP A 607 1.48 -1.64 31.56
CA TRP A 607 0.34 -1.25 32.37
C TRP A 607 -0.38 -2.44 32.99
N GLY A 608 -0.48 -3.55 32.25
CA GLY A 608 -0.98 -4.84 32.77
C GLY A 608 -2.44 -4.78 33.21
N GLU A 609 -3.28 -4.11 32.41
CA GLU A 609 -4.73 -4.04 32.59
C GLU A 609 -5.42 -4.60 31.33
N ASP A 610 -6.72 -4.88 31.41
CA ASP A 610 -7.47 -5.55 30.34
C ASP A 610 -7.64 -4.69 29.07
N GLU A 611 -7.41 -3.38 29.15
CA GLU A 611 -7.42 -2.47 28.01
C GLU A 611 -6.24 -2.67 27.06
N LEU A 612 -6.43 -2.35 25.77
CA LEU A 612 -5.39 -2.49 24.76
C LEU A 612 -4.33 -1.39 24.90
N ALA A 613 -3.08 -1.82 25.08
CA ALA A 613 -1.89 -0.98 25.09
C ALA A 613 -1.01 -1.24 23.86
N TYR A 614 -0.34 -0.20 23.36
CA TYR A 614 0.38 -0.21 22.10
C TYR A 614 1.83 0.24 22.30
N ASP A 615 2.78 -0.59 21.87
CA ASP A 615 4.19 -0.23 21.77
C ASP A 615 4.76 -0.69 20.42
N GLY A 616 5.45 0.20 19.73
CA GLY A 616 6.13 -0.20 18.52
C GLY A 616 6.69 0.97 17.73
N GLY A 617 7.31 0.63 16.62
CA GLY A 617 7.98 1.57 15.75
C GLY A 617 9.02 0.86 14.92
N PHE A 618 10.10 1.56 14.61
CA PHE A 618 11.18 1.06 13.80
C PHE A 618 12.43 0.79 14.64
N ILE A 619 13.07 -0.32 14.37
CA ILE A 619 14.44 -0.61 14.79
C ILE A 619 15.33 -0.06 13.68
N THR A 620 16.27 0.82 14.01
CA THR A 620 17.10 1.56 13.04
C THR A 620 18.60 1.39 13.28
N ASP A 621 18.99 0.59 14.29
CA ASP A 621 20.39 0.27 14.54
C ASP A 621 20.84 -0.84 13.58
N ASN A 622 21.51 -0.44 12.49
CA ASN A 622 22.08 -1.35 11.49
C ASN A 622 22.96 -2.45 12.12
N SER A 623 23.63 -2.18 13.25
CA SER A 623 24.49 -3.15 13.92
C SER A 623 23.73 -4.24 14.67
N LYS A 624 22.41 -4.08 14.85
CA LYS A 624 21.53 -5.04 15.54
C LYS A 624 20.54 -5.71 14.60
N LEU A 625 20.28 -5.11 13.44
CA LEU A 625 19.42 -5.71 12.41
C LEU A 625 20.13 -6.85 11.66
N PRO A 626 19.37 -7.79 11.06
CA PRO A 626 17.93 -8.00 11.20
C PRO A 626 17.50 -8.59 12.56
N VAL A 627 16.20 -8.53 12.88
CA VAL A 627 15.61 -9.29 14.00
C VAL A 627 15.69 -10.78 13.72
N LYS A 628 16.36 -11.54 14.60
CA LYS A 628 16.53 -13.00 14.48
C LYS A 628 15.44 -13.78 15.18
N THR A 629 15.15 -13.38 16.41
CA THR A 629 14.20 -14.09 17.27
C THR A 629 13.35 -13.07 18.01
N LEU A 630 12.07 -13.38 18.17
CA LEU A 630 11.20 -12.71 19.12
C LEU A 630 10.88 -13.66 20.27
N LYS A 631 11.18 -13.24 21.50
CA LYS A 631 10.99 -14.00 22.73
C LYS A 631 9.84 -13.36 23.50
N ILE A 632 8.81 -14.14 23.77
CA ILE A 632 7.57 -13.65 24.38
C ILE A 632 7.26 -14.45 25.64
N GLY A 633 6.94 -13.75 26.72
CA GLY A 633 6.48 -14.31 27.99
C GLY A 633 5.22 -13.61 28.46
N ASP A 634 4.82 -13.86 29.70
CA ASP A 634 3.62 -13.27 30.31
C ASP A 634 2.33 -13.51 29.51
N ILE A 635 2.19 -14.69 28.87
CA ILE A 635 0.95 -15.09 28.16
C ILE A 635 0.30 -16.28 28.85
N ASP A 636 -0.95 -16.15 29.28
CA ASP A 636 -1.79 -17.23 29.82
C ASP A 636 -3.27 -17.10 29.42
N SER A 637 -4.17 -17.71 30.21
CA SER A 637 -5.62 -17.68 29.94
C SER A 637 -6.29 -16.34 30.24
N SER A 638 -5.61 -15.41 30.90
CA SER A 638 -6.14 -14.13 31.39
C SER A 638 -5.60 -12.91 30.65
N ASN A 639 -4.69 -13.10 29.70
CA ASN A 639 -4.12 -12.02 28.92
C ASN A 639 -3.85 -12.45 27.47
N SER A 640 -3.60 -11.46 26.63
CA SER A 640 -3.35 -11.68 25.21
C SER A 640 -2.45 -10.59 24.64
N ALA A 641 -1.80 -10.91 23.53
CA ALA A 641 -1.06 -9.94 22.76
C ALA A 641 -1.07 -10.27 21.28
N THR A 642 -0.67 -9.31 20.47
CA THR A 642 -0.33 -9.52 19.07
C THR A 642 1.00 -8.86 18.78
N PHE A 643 1.75 -9.40 17.83
CA PHE A 643 2.89 -8.69 17.27
C PHE A 643 2.84 -8.69 15.75
N THR A 644 3.46 -7.67 15.15
CA THR A 644 3.68 -7.58 13.70
C THR A 644 5.14 -7.20 13.47
N LEU A 645 5.84 -7.97 12.64
CA LEU A 645 7.21 -7.70 12.21
C LEU A 645 7.19 -7.38 10.71
N GLY A 646 7.85 -6.31 10.31
CA GLY A 646 8.01 -5.92 8.91
C GLY A 646 9.25 -6.52 8.27
N SER A 647 9.31 -6.44 6.94
CA SER A 647 10.53 -6.77 6.18
C SER A 647 11.71 -5.91 6.63
N LEU A 648 12.93 -6.46 6.54
CA LEU A 648 14.12 -5.64 6.67
C LEU A 648 14.24 -4.80 5.39
N VAL A 649 14.36 -3.49 5.58
CA VAL A 649 14.56 -2.53 4.50
C VAL A 649 15.93 -1.89 4.69
N CYS A 650 16.71 -1.81 3.62
CA CYS A 650 18.00 -1.13 3.61
C CYS A 650 18.08 -0.18 2.42
N MET A 651 18.64 1.00 2.67
CA MET A 651 18.71 2.12 1.74
C MET A 651 20.13 2.63 1.61
N GLU A 652 20.48 2.98 0.38
CA GLU A 652 21.83 3.32 -0.04
C GLU A 652 21.75 4.34 -1.17
N SER A 653 22.76 5.19 -1.31
CA SER A 653 22.95 6.13 -2.41
C SER A 653 24.42 6.24 -2.76
N SER A 654 24.72 6.29 -4.06
CA SER A 654 26.06 6.58 -4.57
C SER A 654 26.39 8.07 -4.52
N ALA A 655 25.40 8.93 -4.32
CA ALA A 655 25.57 10.36 -4.19
C ALA A 655 25.77 10.76 -2.72
N ALA A 656 26.39 11.92 -2.50
CA ALA A 656 26.39 12.53 -1.17
C ALA A 656 24.95 12.89 -0.79
N LEU A 657 24.53 12.49 0.41
CA LEU A 657 23.18 12.75 0.90
C LEU A 657 23.01 14.25 1.19
N PRO A 658 22.01 14.92 0.60
CA PRO A 658 21.70 16.29 0.94
C PRO A 658 21.08 16.38 2.33
N THR A 659 21.28 17.52 3.01
CA THR A 659 20.81 17.70 4.40
C THR A 659 19.34 18.08 4.51
N SER A 660 18.72 18.51 3.40
CA SER A 660 17.32 18.91 3.34
C SER A 660 16.82 18.80 1.89
N CYS A 661 15.51 18.97 1.68
CA CYS A 661 14.98 18.99 0.32
C CYS A 661 15.49 20.23 -0.44
N LEU A 662 15.63 21.39 0.22
CA LEU A 662 16.26 22.57 -0.41
C LEU A 662 17.72 22.33 -0.78
N ALA A 663 18.47 21.61 0.07
CA ALA A 663 19.84 21.21 -0.24
C ALA A 663 19.89 20.27 -1.46
N ALA A 664 18.92 19.35 -1.59
CA ALA A 664 18.77 18.50 -2.77
C ALA A 664 18.49 19.34 -4.03
N GLN A 665 17.57 20.31 -3.96
CA GLN A 665 17.30 21.21 -5.07
C GLN A 665 18.56 21.99 -5.49
N THR A 666 19.31 22.51 -4.51
CA THR A 666 20.56 23.25 -4.74
C THR A 666 21.65 22.37 -5.36
N ALA A 667 21.64 21.06 -5.07
CA ALA A 667 22.52 20.08 -5.69
C ALA A 667 22.13 19.73 -7.14
N GLY A 668 21.03 20.28 -7.66
CA GLY A 668 20.58 20.13 -9.05
C GLY A 668 19.44 19.14 -9.24
N TYR A 669 18.89 18.57 -8.17
CA TYR A 669 17.70 17.73 -8.25
C TYR A 669 16.43 18.58 -8.48
N SER A 670 15.50 18.09 -9.28
CA SER A 670 14.28 18.85 -9.65
C SER A 670 13.04 17.99 -9.87
N THR A 671 13.14 16.68 -9.61
CA THR A 671 12.04 15.72 -9.80
C THR A 671 11.36 15.48 -8.46
N ASP A 672 10.04 15.64 -8.40
CA ASP A 672 9.29 15.33 -7.18
C ASP A 672 9.39 13.82 -6.88
N GLY A 673 9.56 13.45 -5.61
CA GLY A 673 9.67 12.05 -5.21
C GLY A 673 10.43 11.84 -3.91
N TYR A 674 10.80 10.59 -3.62
CA TYR A 674 11.51 10.27 -2.39
C TYR A 674 13.02 10.50 -2.51
N TYR A 675 13.56 11.20 -1.53
CA TYR A 675 14.99 11.48 -1.38
C TYR A 675 15.49 10.96 -0.05
N LEU A 676 16.63 10.28 -0.08
CA LEU A 676 17.34 9.92 1.14
C LEU A 676 18.16 11.14 1.57
N LEU A 677 17.81 11.71 2.73
CA LEU A 677 18.43 12.90 3.30
C LEU A 677 19.25 12.55 4.53
N ASP A 678 20.24 13.37 4.83
CA ASP A 678 21.08 13.26 6.01
C ASP A 678 21.02 14.56 6.82
N PRO A 679 20.05 14.71 7.75
CA PRO A 679 19.69 16.01 8.33
C PRO A 679 20.80 16.79 9.03
N ASP A 680 21.80 16.09 9.61
CA ASP A 680 22.96 16.71 10.25
C ASP A 680 24.28 16.42 9.51
N GLY A 681 24.21 15.80 8.33
CA GLY A 681 25.36 15.42 7.52
C GLY A 681 26.23 14.39 8.23
N ALA A 682 27.54 14.64 8.34
CA ALA A 682 28.47 13.70 9.02
C ALA A 682 28.30 13.64 10.56
N GLY A 683 27.12 13.98 11.08
CA GLY A 683 26.77 13.97 12.49
C GLY A 683 26.37 12.59 13.00
N ALA A 684 25.49 12.57 13.99
CA ALA A 684 25.07 11.36 14.69
C ALA A 684 23.64 10.93 14.35
N LEU A 685 22.86 11.80 13.69
CA LEU A 685 21.52 11.44 13.26
C LEU A 685 21.61 10.48 12.06
N GLN A 686 20.65 9.57 12.00
CA GLN A 686 20.57 8.64 10.88
C GLN A 686 19.88 9.31 9.68
N PRO A 687 20.20 8.86 8.46
CA PRO A 687 19.49 9.29 7.27
C PRO A 687 17.98 9.04 7.34
N VAL A 688 17.22 9.80 6.58
CA VAL A 688 15.76 9.73 6.53
C VAL A 688 15.27 9.78 5.09
N LEU A 689 14.31 8.92 4.76
CA LEU A 689 13.63 8.94 3.47
C LEU A 689 12.40 9.85 3.56
N VAL A 690 12.39 10.94 2.80
CA VAL A 690 11.26 11.89 2.76
C VAL A 690 10.82 12.14 1.33
N HIS A 691 9.55 12.52 1.16
CA HIS A 691 9.08 12.98 -0.14
C HIS A 691 9.41 14.46 -0.30
N CYS A 692 10.23 14.82 -1.28
CA CYS A 692 10.50 16.20 -1.65
C CYS A 692 9.63 16.58 -2.86
N ASP A 693 8.94 17.72 -2.75
CA ASP A 693 8.18 18.37 -3.81
C ASP A 693 8.81 19.74 -4.10
N PHE A 694 9.29 19.90 -5.33
CA PHE A 694 9.98 21.09 -5.83
C PHE A 694 9.08 21.99 -6.69
N SER A 695 7.84 21.55 -6.98
CA SER A 695 7.05 22.10 -8.09
C SER A 695 5.72 22.74 -7.65
N THR A 696 5.14 22.29 -6.53
CA THR A 696 3.84 22.75 -6.04
C THR A 696 3.89 24.19 -5.54
N VAL A 697 4.83 24.49 -4.64
CA VAL A 697 4.98 25.84 -4.04
C VAL A 697 6.06 26.62 -4.78
N LYS A 698 5.70 27.72 -5.43
CA LYS A 698 6.56 28.43 -6.38
C LYS A 698 7.85 29.00 -5.79
N ASN A 699 7.82 29.37 -4.51
CA ASN A 699 8.93 29.98 -3.78
C ASN A 699 9.37 29.16 -2.56
N ALA A 700 9.08 27.86 -2.52
CA ALA A 700 9.54 26.98 -1.46
C ALA A 700 9.67 25.53 -1.95
N VAL A 701 10.55 24.77 -1.31
CA VAL A 701 10.59 23.32 -1.45
C VAL A 701 9.80 22.70 -0.30
N THR A 702 9.00 21.68 -0.59
CA THR A 702 8.17 21.01 0.40
C THR A 702 8.75 19.63 0.73
N MET A 703 8.85 19.33 2.02
CA MET A 703 9.09 18.00 2.56
C MET A 703 7.77 17.45 3.08
N GLU A 704 7.44 16.21 2.72
CA GLU A 704 6.30 15.48 3.26
C GLU A 704 6.73 14.14 3.85
N ILE A 705 6.21 13.81 5.04
CA ILE A 705 6.41 12.50 5.66
C ILE A 705 5.14 12.00 6.36
N GLY A 706 4.79 10.75 6.05
CA GLY A 706 3.65 10.04 6.66
C GLY A 706 4.00 9.26 7.92
N HIS A 707 2.98 8.64 8.53
CA HIS A 707 3.12 7.84 9.75
C HIS A 707 2.05 6.75 9.91
N ASN A 708 2.22 5.89 10.90
CA ASN A 708 1.37 4.71 11.18
C ASN A 708 -0.01 5.00 11.81
N PHE A 709 -0.50 6.23 11.79
CA PHE A 709 -1.75 6.64 12.48
C PHE A 709 -2.53 7.69 11.69
N GLU A 710 -2.46 7.61 10.37
CA GLU A 710 -3.21 8.46 9.47
C GLU A 710 -4.67 8.01 9.36
N GLY A 711 -5.55 8.92 8.92
CA GLY A 711 -6.98 8.66 8.76
C GLY A 711 -7.78 8.76 10.06
N ASP A 712 -9.06 8.39 9.98
CA ASP A 712 -10.01 8.48 11.10
C ASP A 712 -9.92 7.24 11.99
N ASN A 713 -9.59 7.47 13.27
CA ASN A 713 -9.38 6.42 14.26
C ASN A 713 -10.42 6.56 15.39
N GLU A 714 -11.44 5.67 15.41
CA GLU A 714 -12.44 5.64 16.48
C GLU A 714 -11.86 5.01 17.77
N ILE A 715 -12.04 5.70 18.88
CA ILE A 715 -11.54 5.33 20.20
C ILE A 715 -12.72 5.27 21.17
N ALA A 716 -12.91 4.10 21.76
CA ALA A 716 -13.92 3.83 22.76
C ALA A 716 -13.36 2.87 23.82
N GLU A 717 -13.99 2.86 25.00
CA GLU A 717 -13.72 1.88 26.07
C GLU A 717 -12.39 2.05 26.83
N TYR A 718 -11.93 3.29 26.97
CA TYR A 718 -10.76 3.69 27.78
C TYR A 718 -11.21 4.57 28.96
N PRO A 719 -11.49 4.00 30.15
CA PRO A 719 -12.19 4.67 31.25
C PRO A 719 -11.32 5.58 32.15
N LYS A 720 -9.99 5.46 32.11
CA LYS A 720 -9.06 6.35 32.84
C LYS A 720 -8.73 7.55 31.96
N ALA A 721 -7.88 8.48 32.38
CA ALA A 721 -7.56 9.66 31.55
C ALA A 721 -6.30 9.34 30.72
N GLY A 722 -6.37 9.52 29.40
CA GLY A 722 -5.26 9.25 28.48
C GLY A 722 -4.75 7.80 28.47
N ASP A 723 -5.57 6.83 28.87
CA ASP A 723 -5.23 5.40 28.90
C ASP A 723 -5.17 4.77 27.51
N PHE A 724 -5.89 5.30 26.51
CA PHE A 724 -5.47 5.09 25.13
C PHE A 724 -4.20 5.91 24.90
N ALA A 725 -3.09 5.25 24.61
CA ALA A 725 -1.83 5.90 24.26
C ALA A 725 -1.30 5.29 22.95
N LYS A 726 -1.17 6.12 21.92
CA LYS A 726 -0.69 5.72 20.60
C LYS A 726 0.58 6.49 20.25
N ASP A 727 1.69 5.77 20.21
CA ASP A 727 2.96 6.30 19.71
C ASP A 727 2.93 6.43 18.18
N ILE A 728 3.40 7.58 17.68
CA ILE A 728 3.44 7.92 16.25
C ILE A 728 4.80 7.54 15.68
N ALA A 729 4.83 6.53 14.82
CA ALA A 729 6.01 6.10 14.08
C ALA A 729 5.93 6.61 12.65
N TYR A 730 6.89 7.46 12.27
CA TYR A 730 6.98 8.04 10.93
C TYR A 730 7.60 7.05 9.94
N SER A 731 7.15 7.13 8.69
CA SER A 731 7.43 6.16 7.64
C SER A 731 8.92 5.92 7.40
N ASP A 732 9.24 4.72 6.92
CA ASP A 732 10.59 4.28 6.55
C ASP A 732 11.65 4.54 7.66
N GLY A 733 11.27 4.39 8.93
CA GLY A 733 12.21 4.45 10.06
C GLY A 733 12.65 5.84 10.50
N ALA A 734 12.00 6.91 10.03
CA ALA A 734 12.34 8.28 10.42
C ALA A 734 12.29 8.49 11.94
N SER A 735 13.43 8.84 12.54
CA SER A 735 13.52 9.13 13.97
C SER A 735 12.97 10.52 14.29
N LEU A 736 12.38 10.70 15.47
CA LEU A 736 11.92 12.02 15.91
C LEU A 736 13.06 13.05 16.00
N ALA A 737 14.28 12.62 16.32
CA ALA A 737 15.44 13.51 16.37
C ALA A 737 15.83 14.02 14.97
N SER A 738 15.87 13.12 13.97
CA SER A 738 16.07 13.46 12.56
C SER A 738 14.98 14.42 12.06
N LEU A 739 13.72 14.15 12.41
CA LEU A 739 12.59 15.00 12.02
C LEU A 739 12.58 16.35 12.73
N ALA A 740 12.86 16.41 14.03
CA ALA A 740 12.98 17.68 14.75
C ALA A 740 14.10 18.56 14.16
N SER A 741 15.21 17.95 13.71
CA SER A 741 16.27 18.70 13.02
C SER A 741 15.79 19.27 11.68
N LEU A 742 15.06 18.51 10.88
CA LEU A 742 14.51 18.99 9.60
C LEU A 742 13.42 20.06 9.81
N VAL A 743 12.53 19.84 10.79
CA VAL A 743 11.49 20.78 11.19
C VAL A 743 12.11 22.10 11.64
N GLY A 744 13.13 22.06 12.51
CA GLY A 744 13.81 23.26 13.00
C GLY A 744 14.62 24.01 11.94
N ALA A 745 15.04 23.34 10.87
CA ALA A 745 15.72 23.96 9.73
C ALA A 745 14.75 24.56 8.68
N SER A 746 13.47 24.16 8.73
CA SER A 746 12.45 24.61 7.78
C SER A 746 11.99 26.04 8.08
N THR A 747 11.39 26.70 7.09
CA THR A 747 10.80 28.05 7.25
C THR A 747 9.43 28.01 7.93
N ALA A 748 8.66 26.95 7.66
CA ALA A 748 7.38 26.70 8.30
C ALA A 748 7.07 25.20 8.24
N CYS A 749 6.27 24.70 9.16
CA CYS A 749 5.76 23.34 9.12
C CYS A 749 4.29 23.32 9.54
N THR A 750 3.55 22.32 9.05
CA THR A 750 2.14 22.11 9.35
C THR A 750 1.87 20.63 9.57
N GLN A 751 1.06 20.30 10.58
CA GLN A 751 0.50 18.97 10.77
C GLN A 751 -0.96 19.08 11.20
N TYR A 752 -1.87 18.39 10.50
CA TYR A 752 -3.29 18.42 10.83
C TYR A 752 -3.60 17.51 12.03
N LEU A 753 -4.42 17.98 12.96
CA LEU A 753 -4.96 17.18 14.06
C LEU A 753 -6.45 17.50 14.26
N GLY A 754 -7.29 16.47 14.26
CA GLY A 754 -8.74 16.58 14.46
C GLY A 754 -9.24 15.66 15.57
N LEU A 755 -10.24 16.13 16.32
CA LEU A 755 -10.98 15.37 17.33
C LEU A 755 -12.48 15.55 17.08
N GLN A 756 -13.18 14.45 16.83
CA GLN A 756 -14.62 14.39 16.93
C GLN A 756 -15.01 13.70 18.23
N CYS A 757 -16.07 14.15 18.88
CA CYS A 757 -16.47 13.65 20.20
C CYS A 757 -17.99 13.52 20.33
N SER A 758 -18.43 12.46 21.02
CA SER A 758 -19.83 12.25 21.41
C SER A 758 -19.89 11.74 22.85
N LYS A 759 -20.57 12.50 23.72
CA LYS A 759 -20.67 12.31 25.18
C LYS A 759 -19.31 12.27 25.92
N PHE A 760 -18.23 12.53 25.19
CA PHE A 760 -16.86 12.59 25.64
C PHE A 760 -16.48 14.05 25.94
N LYS A 761 -15.68 14.25 26.98
CA LYS A 761 -15.10 15.55 27.34
C LYS A 761 -13.59 15.50 27.16
N MET A 762 -13.00 16.47 26.47
CA MET A 762 -11.55 16.56 26.32
C MET A 762 -10.83 16.90 27.64
N TYR A 763 -11.50 17.61 28.56
CA TYR A 763 -10.95 18.00 29.86
C TYR A 763 -12.05 18.26 30.89
N SER A 764 -11.66 18.36 32.17
CA SER A 764 -12.52 18.80 33.27
C SER A 764 -11.73 19.61 34.30
N GLY A 765 -11.99 20.92 34.37
CA GLY A 765 -11.11 21.85 35.07
C GLY A 765 -9.72 21.84 34.42
N ASN A 766 -8.66 21.70 35.21
CA ASN A 766 -7.29 21.61 34.69
C ASN A 766 -6.84 20.16 34.40
N ASN A 767 -7.76 19.19 34.44
CA ASN A 767 -7.42 17.79 34.15
C ASN A 767 -7.73 17.47 32.69
N LEU A 768 -6.70 17.14 31.91
CA LEU A 768 -6.84 16.68 30.54
C LEU A 768 -7.31 15.22 30.52
N TYR A 769 -8.26 14.91 29.64
CA TYR A 769 -8.70 13.56 29.31
C TYR A 769 -8.26 13.14 27.90
N ALA A 770 -8.00 14.12 27.03
CA ALA A 770 -7.35 13.94 25.74
C ALA A 770 -6.26 15.00 25.53
N TRP A 771 -5.12 14.59 24.99
CA TRP A 771 -3.98 15.45 24.65
C TRP A 771 -3.08 14.77 23.64
N TRP A 772 -2.16 15.53 23.06
CA TRP A 772 -1.09 15.03 22.22
C TRP A 772 0.26 15.41 22.83
N ALA A 773 1.34 14.79 22.36
CA ALA A 773 2.70 15.09 22.81
C ALA A 773 3.60 15.53 21.64
N THR A 774 4.48 16.48 21.94
CA THR A 774 5.51 17.01 21.04
C THR A 774 6.60 15.99 20.74
N HIS A 775 7.50 16.30 19.80
CA HIS A 775 8.64 15.45 19.45
C HIS A 775 9.56 15.10 20.62
N ASP A 776 9.61 15.92 21.68
CA ASP A 776 10.40 15.67 22.89
C ASP A 776 9.61 14.96 24.01
N GLY A 777 8.34 14.63 23.77
CA GLY A 777 7.47 13.93 24.72
C GLY A 777 6.65 14.84 25.63
N THR A 778 6.79 16.17 25.51
CA THR A 778 6.02 17.15 26.28
C THR A 778 4.53 17.03 25.96
N SER A 779 3.71 16.85 27.00
CA SER A 779 2.25 16.77 26.84
C SER A 779 1.63 18.15 26.68
N MET A 780 0.84 18.33 25.62
CA MET A 780 0.26 19.62 25.27
C MET A 780 -1.09 19.84 25.95
N THR A 781 -1.36 21.11 26.28
CA THR A 781 -2.59 21.51 26.99
C THR A 781 -3.63 22.17 26.10
N HIS A 782 -3.26 22.51 24.87
CA HIS A 782 -4.15 22.98 23.83
C HIS A 782 -4.38 21.88 22.81
N TRP A 783 -5.49 22.01 22.07
CA TRP A 783 -5.70 21.23 20.86
C TRP A 783 -5.25 22.03 19.63
N SER A 784 -5.48 21.48 18.44
CA SER A 784 -5.02 22.06 17.18
C SER A 784 -5.70 23.39 16.79
N GLY A 785 -5.00 24.15 15.95
CA GLY A 785 -5.43 25.45 15.42
C GLY A 785 -5.21 26.66 16.36
N THR A 786 -4.62 26.45 17.53
CA THR A 786 -4.20 27.49 18.47
C THR A 786 -3.09 26.96 19.39
N THR A 787 -2.30 27.85 19.98
CA THR A 787 -1.34 27.56 21.07
C THR A 787 -1.87 27.99 22.44
N GLU A 788 -3.09 28.53 22.52
CA GLU A 788 -3.72 28.93 23.79
C GLU A 788 -4.07 27.72 24.66
N ALA A 789 -3.49 27.67 25.87
CA ALA A 789 -3.68 26.57 26.82
C ALA A 789 -5.16 26.31 27.14
N TYR A 790 -5.57 25.04 27.13
CA TYR A 790 -6.95 24.57 27.34
C TYR A 790 -7.97 25.10 26.32
N ALA A 791 -7.50 25.57 25.17
CA ALA A 791 -8.34 25.97 24.05
C ALA A 791 -8.03 25.13 22.81
N CYS A 792 -8.85 25.34 21.80
CA CYS A 792 -8.75 24.81 20.44
C CYS A 792 -9.20 25.93 19.51
N ALA A 793 -9.08 25.75 18.18
CA ALA A 793 -9.34 26.81 17.20
C ALA A 793 -10.62 27.64 17.45
N CYS A 794 -11.73 27.02 17.88
CA CYS A 794 -13.00 27.74 18.09
C CYS A 794 -13.00 28.70 19.29
N GLY A 795 -12.09 28.51 20.25
CA GLY A 795 -11.97 29.31 21.46
C GLY A 795 -11.56 30.76 21.18
N PRO A 796 -10.36 31.02 20.61
CA PRO A 796 -9.92 32.36 20.29
C PRO A 796 -10.79 33.05 19.22
N THR A 797 -11.41 32.29 18.31
CA THR A 797 -12.36 32.84 17.32
C THR A 797 -13.76 33.07 17.90
N GLY A 798 -14.02 32.70 19.16
CA GLY A 798 -15.35 32.80 19.78
C GLY A 798 -16.45 31.99 19.07
N SER A 799 -16.08 31.05 18.20
CA SER A 799 -16.99 30.28 17.35
C SER A 799 -17.35 28.92 17.93
N CYS A 800 -17.01 28.62 19.19
CA CYS A 800 -17.42 27.36 19.80
C CYS A 800 -18.95 27.23 19.90
N TYR A 801 -19.42 25.99 19.96
CA TYR A 801 -20.85 25.65 19.99
C TYR A 801 -21.59 26.44 21.06
N GLN A 802 -21.06 26.41 22.28
CA GLN A 802 -21.44 27.32 23.35
C GLN A 802 -20.37 28.41 23.41
N THR A 803 -20.78 29.67 23.36
CA THR A 803 -19.87 30.82 23.35
C THR A 803 -19.08 30.99 24.65
N SER A 804 -19.43 30.26 25.71
CA SER A 804 -18.67 30.21 26.97
C SER A 804 -17.60 29.11 26.99
N ASP A 805 -17.59 28.20 26.02
CA ASP A 805 -16.65 27.09 25.96
C ASP A 805 -15.38 27.51 25.22
N SER A 806 -14.24 26.97 25.66
CA SER A 806 -12.97 27.10 24.93
C SER A 806 -12.81 26.05 23.84
N CYS A 807 -13.65 25.00 23.86
CA CYS A 807 -13.68 23.91 22.88
C CYS A 807 -15.04 23.23 22.77
N ASN A 808 -15.39 22.77 21.56
CA ASN A 808 -16.64 22.06 21.31
C ASN A 808 -16.71 20.73 22.08
N CYS A 809 -15.58 20.03 22.16
CA CYS A 809 -15.40 18.79 22.92
C CYS A 809 -15.12 19.02 24.42
N GLY A 810 -15.16 20.26 24.92
CA GLY A 810 -15.13 20.54 26.36
C GLY A 810 -16.46 20.27 27.07
N SER A 811 -17.58 20.38 26.34
CA SER A 811 -18.94 20.36 26.90
C SER A 811 -19.47 18.97 27.26
N GLY A 812 -19.01 17.91 26.59
CA GLY A 812 -19.55 16.56 26.76
C GLY A 812 -20.92 16.35 26.10
N SER A 813 -21.18 17.06 25.00
CA SER A 813 -22.44 17.04 24.24
C SER A 813 -22.88 15.62 23.85
N THR A 814 -24.19 15.38 23.82
CA THR A 814 -24.74 14.11 23.32
C THR A 814 -24.74 13.99 21.81
N SER A 815 -24.78 15.12 21.10
CA SER A 815 -24.53 15.19 19.66
C SER A 815 -23.04 15.20 19.38
N TRP A 816 -22.65 14.72 18.21
CA TRP A 816 -21.28 14.82 17.75
C TRP A 816 -20.85 16.29 17.67
N LYS A 817 -19.63 16.53 18.13
CA LYS A 817 -18.93 17.81 18.08
C LYS A 817 -17.53 17.58 17.56
N GLU A 818 -16.91 18.62 17.03
CA GLU A 818 -15.57 18.55 16.44
C GLU A 818 -14.70 19.72 16.88
N ASP A 819 -13.42 19.45 17.13
CA ASP A 819 -12.36 20.43 17.28
C ASP A 819 -11.19 19.99 16.37
N LYS A 820 -10.83 20.83 15.40
CA LYS A 820 -9.86 20.51 14.34
C LYS A 820 -9.05 21.74 13.96
N GLY A 821 -7.85 21.52 13.45
CA GLY A 821 -6.94 22.58 13.07
C GLY A 821 -5.57 22.06 12.65
N TYR A 822 -4.72 22.98 12.21
CA TYR A 822 -3.31 22.72 11.96
C TYR A 822 -2.46 23.07 13.19
N LEU A 823 -1.47 22.24 13.45
CA LEU A 823 -0.34 22.51 14.33
C LEU A 823 0.76 23.12 13.48
N THR A 824 1.33 24.22 13.93
CA THR A 824 2.18 25.10 13.10
C THR A 824 3.44 25.56 13.82
N ASP A 825 3.50 25.37 15.14
CA ASP A 825 4.70 25.65 15.93
C ASP A 825 5.75 24.55 15.70
N GLN A 826 6.86 24.93 15.07
CA GLN A 826 7.99 24.05 14.78
C GLN A 826 8.67 23.54 16.07
N GLY A 827 8.55 24.25 17.19
CA GLY A 827 9.05 23.81 18.49
C GLY A 827 8.24 22.66 19.08
N GLU A 828 7.00 22.47 18.65
CA GLU A 828 6.11 21.42 19.14
C GLU A 828 6.04 20.21 18.20
N LEU A 829 6.27 20.43 16.91
CA LEU A 829 6.21 19.40 15.87
C LEU A 829 7.49 18.54 15.78
N PRO A 830 7.41 17.32 15.24
CA PRO A 830 6.17 16.60 14.90
C PRO A 830 5.42 16.01 16.10
N VAL A 831 4.13 15.66 15.92
CA VAL A 831 3.35 14.92 16.93
C VAL A 831 3.99 13.55 17.18
N SER A 832 4.32 13.26 18.44
CA SER A 832 4.98 12.01 18.84
C SER A 832 4.04 10.98 19.44
N GLN A 833 2.93 11.42 20.05
CA GLN A 833 1.96 10.55 20.71
C GLN A 833 0.59 11.23 20.77
N VAL A 834 -0.48 10.44 20.69
CA VAL A 834 -1.85 10.88 21.01
C VAL A 834 -2.38 10.08 22.19
N ARG A 835 -3.00 10.76 23.15
CA ARG A 835 -3.59 10.16 24.34
C ARG A 835 -5.05 10.55 24.52
N ILE A 836 -5.93 9.55 24.69
CA ILE A 836 -7.37 9.73 24.88
C ILE A 836 -7.82 8.85 26.06
N GLY A 837 -8.80 9.29 26.82
CA GLY A 837 -9.39 8.49 27.89
C GLY A 837 -10.79 8.95 28.22
N LYS A 838 -11.36 8.52 29.34
CA LYS A 838 -12.75 8.78 29.77
C LYS A 838 -13.79 8.42 28.70
N THR A 839 -13.45 7.50 27.81
CA THR A 839 -14.33 6.92 26.82
C THR A 839 -15.00 5.66 27.36
N SER A 840 -16.05 5.23 26.70
CA SER A 840 -16.84 4.03 27.02
C SER A 840 -17.66 3.65 25.79
N SER A 841 -18.37 2.53 25.80
CA SER A 841 -19.22 2.12 24.67
C SER A 841 -20.20 3.22 24.18
N ASN A 842 -20.58 4.13 25.09
CA ASN A 842 -21.44 5.28 24.82
C ASN A 842 -20.73 6.66 24.85
N LYS A 843 -19.42 6.73 25.09
CA LYS A 843 -18.62 7.97 25.04
C LYS A 843 -17.47 7.75 24.06
N ARG A 844 -17.51 8.40 22.92
CA ARG A 844 -16.65 8.06 21.78
C ARG A 844 -15.87 9.27 21.32
N ALA A 845 -14.66 9.02 20.84
CA ALA A 845 -13.81 10.00 20.18
C ALA A 845 -13.36 9.44 18.83
N ILE A 846 -13.22 10.29 17.81
CA ILE A 846 -12.55 9.94 16.55
C ILE A 846 -11.39 10.91 16.41
N ILE A 847 -10.18 10.37 16.24
CA ILE A 847 -8.98 11.16 16.04
C ILE A 847 -8.50 11.03 14.60
N THR A 848 -8.11 12.16 14.02
CA THR A 848 -7.50 12.22 12.69
C THR A 848 -6.17 12.95 12.82
N LEU A 849 -5.06 12.30 12.46
CA LEU A 849 -3.74 12.93 12.40
C LEU A 849 -3.27 12.90 10.94
N GLY A 850 -2.84 14.05 10.43
CA GLY A 850 -2.36 14.20 9.05
C GLY A 850 -0.84 14.08 8.94
N THR A 851 -0.38 14.01 7.69
CA THR A 851 1.05 14.01 7.36
C THR A 851 1.76 15.26 7.87
N LEU A 852 3.04 15.13 8.22
CA LEU A 852 3.89 16.27 8.53
C LEU A 852 4.37 16.89 7.21
N LYS A 853 4.10 18.18 7.02
CA LYS A 853 4.58 18.95 5.89
C LYS A 853 5.46 20.10 6.37
N CYS A 854 6.61 20.30 5.72
CA CYS A 854 7.52 21.38 6.03
C CYS A 854 7.97 22.08 4.75
N TYR A 855 8.16 23.40 4.83
CA TYR A 855 8.45 24.26 3.71
C TYR A 855 9.78 24.98 3.92
N GLU A 856 10.69 24.87 2.96
CA GLU A 856 11.97 25.57 2.93
C GLU A 856 11.93 26.67 1.86
N ARG A 857 12.01 27.93 2.27
CA ARG A 857 11.88 29.08 1.36
C ARG A 857 13.02 29.13 0.33
N VAL A 858 12.64 29.34 -0.94
CA VAL A 858 13.55 29.62 -2.05
C VAL A 858 13.48 31.11 -2.39
N GLY A 859 14.60 31.82 -2.20
CA GLY A 859 14.69 33.25 -2.50
C GLY A 859 14.29 34.15 -1.33
N SER A 860 13.83 35.37 -1.64
CA SER A 860 13.49 36.37 -0.64
C SER A 860 12.14 36.10 0.02
N GLN A 861 11.99 36.56 1.26
CA GLN A 861 10.72 36.56 1.97
C GLN A 861 9.63 37.31 1.19
N VAL A 862 8.43 36.75 1.19
CA VAL A 862 7.23 37.30 0.56
C VAL A 862 6.19 37.50 1.65
N GLN A 863 5.83 38.75 1.93
CA GLN A 863 4.85 39.07 2.97
C GLN A 863 3.41 38.88 2.49
N THR A 864 3.12 39.22 1.23
CA THR A 864 1.81 39.05 0.60
C THR A 864 1.94 38.57 -0.85
N CYS A 865 0.85 38.09 -1.46
CA CYS A 865 0.81 37.83 -2.90
C CYS A 865 1.10 39.09 -3.75
N TYR A 866 0.82 40.28 -3.22
CA TYR A 866 1.18 41.53 -3.90
C TYR A 866 2.70 41.76 -3.87
N ASP A 867 3.38 41.41 -2.78
CA ASP A 867 4.84 41.52 -2.70
C ASP A 867 5.54 40.50 -3.59
N ALA A 868 4.99 39.29 -3.74
CA ALA A 868 5.46 38.34 -4.75
C ALA A 868 5.40 38.95 -6.15
N LYS A 869 4.27 39.59 -6.50
CA LYS A 869 4.10 40.30 -7.78
C LYS A 869 5.15 41.42 -7.95
N GLN A 870 5.33 42.27 -6.93
CA GLN A 870 6.34 43.34 -6.99
C GLN A 870 7.78 42.80 -7.06
N GLY A 871 8.02 41.63 -6.46
CA GLY A 871 9.25 40.86 -6.55
C GLY A 871 9.50 40.20 -7.91
N GLY A 872 8.58 40.35 -8.87
CA GLY A 872 8.75 39.85 -10.24
C GLY A 872 8.11 38.49 -10.52
N ALA A 873 7.28 37.96 -9.62
CA ALA A 873 6.50 36.75 -9.89
C ALA A 873 5.54 36.96 -11.07
N THR A 874 5.52 36.02 -12.03
CA THR A 874 4.70 36.10 -13.25
C THR A 874 3.60 35.06 -13.35
N ASP A 875 3.63 34.01 -12.54
CA ASP A 875 2.74 32.86 -12.66
C ASP A 875 1.87 32.72 -11.41
N ASP A 876 0.60 32.38 -11.60
CA ASP A 876 -0.31 32.08 -10.50
C ASP A 876 0.00 30.68 -9.92
N GLY A 877 -0.34 30.47 -8.64
CA GLY A 877 -0.16 29.17 -7.98
C GLY A 877 0.04 29.29 -6.47
N TYR A 878 0.57 28.25 -5.83
CA TYR A 878 0.83 28.26 -4.40
C TYR A 878 2.14 28.98 -4.07
N TYR A 879 2.10 29.84 -3.06
CA TYR A 879 3.24 30.56 -2.52
C TYR A 879 3.29 30.40 -1.01
N LEU A 880 4.50 30.30 -0.47
CA LEU A 880 4.79 30.45 0.94
C LEU A 880 4.79 31.95 1.28
N VAL A 881 3.79 32.37 2.04
CA VAL A 881 3.49 33.76 2.41
C VAL A 881 3.71 33.92 3.91
N ASP A 882 4.20 35.09 4.31
CA ASP A 882 4.59 35.38 5.69
C ASP A 882 4.00 36.72 6.13
N ALA A 883 2.72 36.70 6.54
CA ALA A 883 1.87 37.88 6.60
C ALA A 883 2.34 38.97 7.58
N ASP A 884 2.96 38.59 8.70
CA ASP A 884 3.51 39.55 9.68
C ASP A 884 5.01 39.84 9.45
N GLY A 885 5.62 39.24 8.43
CA GLY A 885 6.99 39.50 8.05
C GLY A 885 7.98 38.82 9.01
N SER A 886 8.73 39.61 9.78
CA SER A 886 9.68 39.05 10.77
C SER A 886 9.07 38.96 12.17
N GLY A 887 7.74 38.89 12.25
CA GLY A 887 7.01 38.78 13.51
C GLY A 887 7.01 37.33 14.05
N PRO A 888 6.23 37.07 15.11
CA PRO A 888 6.18 35.76 15.77
C PRO A 888 5.29 34.73 15.05
N VAL A 889 4.54 35.11 14.02
CA VAL A 889 3.62 34.22 13.31
C VAL A 889 4.37 33.51 12.18
N ASN A 890 4.24 32.19 12.10
CA ASN A 890 4.96 31.43 11.08
C ASN A 890 4.38 31.67 9.67
N ALA A 891 5.21 31.50 8.65
CA ALA A 891 4.75 31.52 7.26
C ALA A 891 3.75 30.38 6.97
N PHE A 892 2.89 30.56 5.99
CA PHE A 892 1.89 29.57 5.56
C PHE A 892 1.77 29.54 4.04
N VAL A 893 1.21 28.45 3.50
CA VAL A 893 1.01 28.29 2.06
C VAL A 893 -0.39 28.75 1.66
N ALA A 894 -0.47 29.57 0.63
CA ALA A 894 -1.72 30.06 0.05
C ALA A 894 -1.64 30.17 -1.47
N GLU A 895 -2.80 30.15 -2.14
CA GLU A 895 -2.87 30.31 -3.59
C GLU A 895 -2.85 31.81 -3.95
N CYS A 896 -1.81 32.24 -4.66
CA CYS A 896 -1.68 33.60 -5.18
C CYS A 896 -2.05 33.66 -6.66
N ASN A 897 -2.93 34.59 -6.98
CA ASN A 897 -3.14 35.09 -8.34
C ASN A 897 -2.39 36.43 -8.48
N VAL A 898 -1.12 36.34 -8.87
CA VAL A 898 -0.23 37.49 -9.07
C VAL A 898 -0.52 38.21 -10.38
N THR A 899 -1.17 37.54 -11.33
CA THR A 899 -1.51 38.10 -12.65
C THR A 899 -2.83 38.87 -12.68
N PHE A 900 -3.57 38.94 -11.56
CA PHE A 900 -4.94 39.45 -11.47
C PHE A 900 -5.23 40.73 -12.28
N ASN A 901 -4.48 41.82 -12.02
CA ASN A 901 -4.47 43.01 -12.87
C ASN A 901 -3.14 43.78 -12.67
N SER A 902 -2.96 44.98 -13.22
CA SER A 902 -1.69 45.70 -13.11
C SER A 902 -1.37 46.25 -11.71
N THR A 903 -2.37 46.52 -10.88
CA THR A 903 -2.22 47.23 -9.59
C THR A 903 -2.47 46.35 -8.36
N HIS A 904 -3.10 45.19 -8.53
CA HIS A 904 -3.48 44.28 -7.46
C HIS A 904 -2.92 42.88 -7.70
N ALA A 905 -2.75 42.14 -6.61
CA ALA A 905 -2.70 40.68 -6.60
C ALA A 905 -3.86 40.17 -5.75
N ARG A 906 -4.24 38.90 -5.93
CA ARG A 906 -5.29 38.26 -5.14
C ARG A 906 -4.73 37.04 -4.43
N ILE A 907 -5.00 36.92 -3.14
CA ILE A 907 -4.78 35.69 -2.36
C ILE A 907 -6.11 34.93 -2.26
N LYS A 908 -6.07 33.61 -2.44
CA LYS A 908 -7.19 32.70 -2.20
C LYS A 908 -6.83 31.79 -1.03
N LEU A 909 -7.68 31.80 -0.02
CA LEU A 909 -7.58 30.93 1.15
C LEU A 909 -8.67 29.89 1.09
N SER A 910 -8.27 28.64 0.83
CA SER A 910 -9.18 27.50 0.76
C SER A 910 -9.55 27.01 2.16
N HIS A 911 -10.71 26.36 2.28
CA HIS A 911 -11.17 25.76 3.53
C HIS A 911 -11.97 24.46 3.32
N ASP A 912 -12.16 23.71 4.39
CA ASP A 912 -12.79 22.38 4.41
C ASP A 912 -14.30 22.35 4.12
N SER A 913 -14.90 23.47 3.72
CA SER A 913 -16.37 23.68 3.66
C SER A 913 -16.83 24.26 2.33
N GLU A 914 -16.01 24.10 1.28
CA GLU A 914 -16.28 24.60 -0.07
C GLU A 914 -17.26 23.75 -0.88
N SER A 915 -17.46 22.50 -0.49
CA SER A 915 -18.39 21.59 -1.14
C SER A 915 -19.84 21.84 -0.73
N ARG A 916 -20.77 21.66 -1.66
CA ARG A 916 -22.22 21.71 -1.39
C ARG A 916 -22.59 20.66 -0.36
N THR A 917 -22.98 21.09 0.83
CA THR A 917 -23.17 20.23 2.00
C THR A 917 -24.64 20.18 2.40
N HIS A 918 -25.17 18.98 2.64
CA HIS A 918 -26.57 18.75 3.02
C HIS A 918 -26.83 19.11 4.48
N VAL A 919 -27.96 19.74 4.74
CA VAL A 919 -28.48 20.11 6.05
C VAL A 919 -29.87 19.47 6.20
N ALA A 920 -29.98 18.48 7.07
CA ALA A 920 -31.26 17.83 7.37
C ALA A 920 -31.24 17.23 8.78
N GLY A 921 -32.42 17.09 9.37
CA GLY A 921 -32.62 16.55 10.72
C GLY A 921 -32.46 17.57 11.84
N GLU A 922 -32.30 18.86 11.52
CA GLU A 922 -31.90 19.92 12.45
C GLU A 922 -33.02 20.96 12.60
N GLY A 923 -34.02 20.65 13.42
CA GLY A 923 -35.24 21.45 13.56
C GLY A 923 -35.14 22.67 14.49
N SER A 924 -34.11 22.75 15.34
CA SER A 924 -33.94 23.90 16.24
C SER A 924 -33.08 24.97 15.57
N ALA A 925 -33.31 26.24 15.89
CA ALA A 925 -32.54 27.35 15.35
C ALA A 925 -31.03 27.14 15.57
N GLY A 926 -30.24 27.17 14.49
CA GLY A 926 -28.80 26.97 14.47
C GLY A 926 -28.31 25.64 15.08
N SER A 927 -29.13 24.59 15.07
CA SER A 927 -28.74 23.28 15.61
C SER A 927 -27.79 22.51 14.71
N PHE A 928 -27.90 22.69 13.38
CA PHE A 928 -26.84 22.32 12.46
C PHE A 928 -25.68 23.29 12.59
N ILE A 929 -24.45 22.78 12.72
CA ILE A 929 -23.25 23.60 12.88
C ILE A 929 -22.16 23.06 11.97
N ARG A 930 -21.53 23.97 11.23
CA ARG A 930 -20.30 23.70 10.48
C ARG A 930 -19.22 24.69 10.88
N SER A 931 -18.19 24.22 11.58
CA SER A 931 -16.97 25.00 11.80
C SER A 931 -16.12 24.97 10.53
N VAL A 932 -15.61 26.13 10.11
CA VAL A 932 -14.82 26.28 8.89
C VAL A 932 -13.33 26.28 9.26
N LEU A 933 -12.57 25.34 8.69
CA LEU A 933 -11.12 25.27 8.86
C LEU A 933 -10.42 25.71 7.58
N TYR A 934 -9.66 26.80 7.65
CA TYR A 934 -8.79 27.27 6.57
C TYR A 934 -7.52 26.40 6.48
N GLU A 935 -7.15 26.05 5.25
CA GLU A 935 -6.08 25.08 4.98
C GLU A 935 -4.68 25.65 5.27
N ASN A 936 -3.78 24.79 5.76
CA ASN A 936 -2.35 25.07 6.01
C ASN A 936 -2.06 26.20 7.02
N MET A 937 -3.02 26.58 7.86
CA MET A 937 -2.83 27.66 8.83
C MET A 937 -3.56 27.43 10.15
N ASP A 938 -3.03 28.03 11.21
CA ASP A 938 -3.72 28.23 12.48
C ASP A 938 -4.49 29.56 12.54
N VAL A 939 -5.16 29.83 13.65
CA VAL A 939 -5.93 31.06 13.86
C VAL A 939 -5.06 32.33 13.86
N ALA A 940 -3.81 32.26 14.35
CA ALA A 940 -2.91 33.42 14.43
C ALA A 940 -2.37 33.81 13.05
N GLN A 941 -2.02 32.83 12.22
CA GLN A 941 -1.65 32.99 10.81
C GLN A 941 -2.80 33.55 9.99
N LEU A 942 -4.00 33.00 10.19
CA LEU A 942 -5.22 33.52 9.57
C LEU A 942 -5.43 34.98 9.96
N GLN A 943 -5.35 35.32 11.27
CA GLN A 943 -5.48 36.69 11.76
C GLN A 943 -4.45 37.64 11.14
N ALA A 944 -3.17 37.25 11.11
CA ALA A 944 -2.09 38.08 10.55
C ALA A 944 -2.34 38.46 9.08
N GLN A 945 -2.97 37.58 8.30
CA GLN A 945 -3.33 37.82 6.91
C GLN A 945 -4.49 38.83 6.73
N PHE A 946 -5.40 38.96 7.70
CA PHE A 946 -6.45 40.00 7.67
C PHE A 946 -5.96 41.33 8.25
N THR A 947 -5.11 41.27 9.26
CA THR A 947 -4.62 42.47 9.96
C THR A 947 -3.32 43.01 9.35
N LEU A 948 -3.10 42.82 8.04
CA LEU A 948 -1.93 43.35 7.35
C LEU A 948 -1.78 44.85 7.62
N PRO A 949 -0.56 45.39 7.78
CA PRO A 949 -0.36 46.79 8.16
C PRO A 949 -1.10 47.76 7.23
N ASP A 950 -2.05 48.50 7.81
CA ASP A 950 -2.82 49.52 7.09
C ASP A 950 -1.91 50.52 6.40
N ALA A 951 -0.78 50.89 6.99
CA ALA A 951 0.14 51.89 6.42
C ALA A 951 0.69 51.50 5.04
N ASP A 952 0.79 50.20 4.77
CA ASP A 952 1.53 49.67 3.62
C ASP A 952 0.58 49.10 2.54
N TYR A 953 -0.55 48.51 2.96
CA TYR A 953 -1.43 47.77 2.07
C TYR A 953 -2.87 48.29 2.07
N TYR A 954 -3.51 48.27 0.89
CA TYR A 954 -4.96 48.25 0.76
C TYR A 954 -5.41 46.80 0.57
N GLN A 955 -6.46 46.37 1.29
CA GLN A 955 -7.00 45.01 1.18
C GLN A 955 -8.53 45.06 1.14
N THR A 956 -9.12 44.23 0.28
CA THR A 956 -10.57 43.96 0.27
C THR A 956 -10.76 42.46 0.16
N CYS A 957 -11.49 41.87 1.11
CA CYS A 957 -11.77 40.44 1.12
C CYS A 957 -13.22 40.17 0.72
N VAL A 958 -13.43 39.09 -0.03
CA VAL A 958 -14.76 38.65 -0.45
C VAL A 958 -14.92 37.15 -0.24
N GLN A 959 -16.11 36.74 0.14
CA GLN A 959 -16.46 35.33 0.30
C GLN A 959 -17.90 35.09 -0.15
N ASP A 960 -18.10 34.12 -1.04
CA ASP A 960 -19.43 33.78 -1.51
C ASP A 960 -20.13 32.85 -0.53
N ILE A 961 -21.40 33.10 -0.26
CA ILE A 961 -22.22 32.28 0.65
C ILE A 961 -23.57 31.99 -0.01
N LYS A 962 -24.00 30.73 0.04
CA LYS A 962 -25.25 30.28 -0.56
C LYS A 962 -25.98 29.29 0.34
N TYR A 963 -27.30 29.43 0.41
CA TYR A 963 -28.19 28.43 0.99
C TYR A 963 -29.32 28.12 0.01
N GLU A 964 -29.50 26.83 -0.25
CA GLU A 964 -30.63 26.26 -0.99
C GLU A 964 -31.55 25.59 0.03
N CYS A 965 -32.85 25.83 -0.03
CA CYS A 965 -33.78 25.34 0.96
C CYS A 965 -35.01 24.70 0.30
N TYR A 966 -35.54 23.69 0.98
CA TYR A 966 -36.81 23.08 0.67
C TYR A 966 -37.65 23.08 1.95
N ASN A 967 -38.68 23.94 1.97
CA ASN A 967 -39.59 24.11 3.11
C ASN A 967 -38.84 24.40 4.43
N ALA A 968 -37.76 25.19 4.38
CA ALA A 968 -36.94 25.55 5.53
C ALA A 968 -36.56 27.04 5.48
N LYS A 969 -36.64 27.73 6.62
CA LYS A 969 -36.28 29.16 6.75
C LYS A 969 -34.77 29.41 6.77
N LEU A 970 -34.38 30.62 6.35
CA LEU A 970 -33.00 31.10 6.46
C LEU A 970 -32.84 32.07 7.62
N LEU A 971 -33.37 33.29 7.54
CA LEU A 971 -33.20 34.33 8.57
C LEU A 971 -34.45 34.54 9.42
N LYS A 972 -35.63 34.19 8.90
CA LYS A 972 -36.91 34.40 9.57
C LYS A 972 -36.93 33.67 10.91
N SER A 973 -37.35 34.40 11.94
CA SER A 973 -37.37 33.94 13.34
C SER A 973 -36.00 33.59 13.92
N GLY A 974 -34.89 34.02 13.30
CA GLY A 974 -33.53 33.76 13.79
C GLY A 974 -33.15 32.29 13.67
N THR A 975 -33.57 31.63 12.60
CA THR A 975 -33.41 30.18 12.37
C THR A 975 -31.99 29.79 12.00
N SER A 976 -31.33 30.59 11.15
CA SER A 976 -29.97 30.35 10.66
C SER A 976 -29.16 31.65 10.64
N TRP A 977 -27.83 31.53 10.72
CA TRP A 977 -26.89 32.65 10.67
C TRP A 977 -25.47 32.15 10.36
N TRP A 978 -24.59 33.06 9.98
CA TRP A 978 -23.15 32.80 9.89
C TRP A 978 -22.40 33.54 10.99
N VAL A 979 -21.17 33.12 11.28
CA VAL A 979 -20.34 33.68 12.34
C VAL A 979 -19.10 34.31 11.73
N SER A 980 -18.87 35.58 12.05
CA SER A 980 -17.68 36.34 11.65
C SER A 980 -16.44 35.91 12.42
N PHE A 981 -15.27 36.33 11.94
CA PHE A 981 -13.98 35.95 12.53
C PHE A 981 -13.84 36.31 14.02
N ASP A 982 -14.47 37.41 14.44
CA ASP A 982 -14.56 37.87 15.85
C ASP A 982 -15.63 37.13 16.69
N GLY A 983 -16.21 36.06 16.16
CA GLY A 983 -17.20 35.22 16.83
C GLY A 983 -18.60 35.82 16.87
N GLN A 984 -18.85 36.97 16.23
CA GLN A 984 -20.17 37.59 16.22
C GLN A 984 -21.11 36.87 15.25
N SER A 985 -22.34 36.64 15.70
CA SER A 985 -23.39 36.09 14.84
C SER A 985 -23.92 37.18 13.92
N GLN A 986 -23.94 36.90 12.62
CA GLN A 986 -24.37 37.82 11.59
C GLN A 986 -25.77 37.44 11.11
N ASP A 987 -26.72 38.36 11.27
CA ASP A 987 -28.15 38.12 11.04
C ASP A 987 -28.63 38.60 9.66
N TYR A 988 -27.72 38.69 8.69
CA TYR A 988 -27.98 39.05 7.30
C TYR A 988 -27.29 38.05 6.36
N TRP A 989 -27.78 37.94 5.12
CA TRP A 989 -27.23 37.02 4.11
C TRP A 989 -26.71 37.79 2.90
N GLY A 990 -25.61 38.51 3.15
CA GLY A 990 -24.97 39.48 2.26
C GLY A 990 -25.79 40.73 1.94
N SER A 991 -25.42 41.42 0.85
CA SER A 991 -26.05 42.66 0.39
C SER A 991 -26.28 42.64 -1.12
N ALA A 992 -27.28 43.38 -1.60
CA ALA A 992 -27.45 43.60 -3.03
C ALA A 992 -26.36 44.54 -3.58
N ASN A 993 -25.48 44.03 -4.45
CA ASN A 993 -24.44 44.80 -5.15
C ASN A 993 -23.51 45.64 -4.25
N GLY A 994 -23.16 45.15 -3.05
CA GLY A 994 -22.32 45.90 -2.10
C GLY A 994 -23.04 47.08 -1.44
N GLY A 995 -24.38 47.07 -1.44
CA GLY A 995 -25.23 48.03 -0.73
C GLY A 995 -25.19 47.88 0.80
N PRO A 996 -25.96 48.69 1.54
CA PRO A 996 -25.97 48.64 3.00
C PRO A 996 -26.44 47.28 3.50
N LEU A 997 -25.73 46.72 4.48
CA LEU A 997 -26.12 45.50 5.18
C LEU A 997 -27.37 45.78 6.03
N GLN A 998 -28.37 44.91 5.92
CA GLN A 998 -29.63 45.06 6.63
C GLN A 998 -29.97 43.79 7.40
N SER A 999 -30.00 43.91 8.72
CA SER A 999 -30.37 42.83 9.65
C SER A 999 -31.71 42.19 9.27
N GLY A 1000 -31.70 40.87 9.15
CA GLY A 1000 -32.82 40.02 8.77
C GLY A 1000 -33.18 40.04 7.28
N TYR A 1001 -32.31 40.54 6.41
CA TYR A 1001 -32.51 40.54 4.95
C TYR A 1001 -31.41 39.75 4.24
N CYS A 1002 -31.80 39.12 3.14
CA CYS A 1002 -30.92 38.59 2.12
C CYS A 1002 -30.78 39.60 0.97
N SER A 1003 -29.84 39.38 0.06
CA SER A 1003 -29.64 40.25 -1.12
C SER A 1003 -30.94 40.57 -1.86
N CYS A 1004 -31.78 39.57 -2.14
CA CYS A 1004 -33.06 39.76 -2.85
C CYS A 1004 -34.05 40.64 -2.09
N GLY A 1005 -33.97 40.66 -0.76
CA GLY A 1005 -34.85 41.46 0.09
C GLY A 1005 -34.45 42.92 0.09
N VAL A 1006 -33.16 43.21 -0.12
CA VAL A 1006 -32.62 44.56 -0.17
C VAL A 1006 -32.94 45.24 -1.50
N ASP A 1007 -32.81 44.53 -2.63
CA ASP A 1007 -33.11 45.08 -3.96
C ASP A 1007 -34.55 44.83 -4.44
N GLY A 1008 -35.33 44.06 -3.67
CA GLY A 1008 -36.73 43.74 -3.98
C GLY A 1008 -36.88 42.68 -5.07
N SER A 1009 -35.84 41.88 -5.34
CA SER A 1009 -35.87 40.81 -6.33
C SER A 1009 -36.33 39.46 -5.78
N CYS A 1010 -36.75 39.34 -4.51
CA CYS A 1010 -37.22 38.07 -3.97
C CYS A 1010 -38.46 37.55 -4.73
N GLN A 1011 -38.55 36.23 -4.88
CA GLN A 1011 -39.64 35.56 -5.59
C GLN A 1011 -41.01 35.85 -4.93
N ASP A 1012 -41.06 35.85 -3.61
CA ASP A 1012 -42.17 36.40 -2.83
C ASP A 1012 -41.80 37.79 -2.32
N SER A 1013 -42.40 38.83 -2.91
CA SER A 1013 -42.17 40.23 -2.53
C SER A 1013 -42.57 40.59 -1.09
N SER A 1014 -43.25 39.69 -0.37
CA SER A 1014 -43.60 39.88 1.05
C SER A 1014 -42.56 39.32 2.01
N GLU A 1015 -41.62 38.50 1.52
CA GLU A 1015 -40.53 37.93 2.29
C GLU A 1015 -39.22 38.70 2.11
N LYS A 1016 -38.29 38.53 3.05
CA LYS A 1016 -36.99 39.22 3.06
C LYS A 1016 -35.83 38.40 2.49
N CYS A 1017 -36.10 37.11 2.27
CA CYS A 1017 -35.23 36.10 1.69
C CYS A 1017 -36.14 35.13 0.93
N ASN A 1018 -35.64 34.50 -0.13
CA ASN A 1018 -36.44 33.49 -0.84
C ASN A 1018 -36.77 32.32 0.09
N CYS A 1019 -35.79 31.83 0.86
CA CYS A 1019 -35.96 30.69 1.76
C CYS A 1019 -36.91 30.94 2.93
N ASP A 1020 -37.15 32.20 3.29
CA ASP A 1020 -38.07 32.56 4.38
C ASP A 1020 -39.56 32.36 4.00
N ALA A 1021 -39.83 32.03 2.73
CA ALA A 1021 -41.17 31.73 2.22
C ALA A 1021 -41.66 30.31 2.54
N GLU A 1022 -40.80 29.40 3.02
CA GLU A 1022 -41.15 28.02 3.42
C GLU A 1022 -41.99 27.27 2.36
N GLN A 1023 -41.48 27.22 1.14
CA GLN A 1023 -42.19 26.55 0.05
C GLN A 1023 -41.71 25.11 -0.12
N ALA A 1024 -42.63 24.21 -0.46
CA ALA A 1024 -42.33 22.83 -0.89
C ALA A 1024 -41.75 22.80 -2.31
N SER A 1025 -40.76 23.64 -2.57
CA SER A 1025 -39.98 23.77 -3.79
C SER A 1025 -38.60 24.31 -3.42
N TRP A 1026 -37.59 23.95 -4.19
CA TRP A 1026 -36.25 24.46 -3.98
C TRP A 1026 -36.19 25.96 -4.26
N LEU A 1027 -35.82 26.72 -3.23
CA LEU A 1027 -35.51 28.15 -3.30
C LEU A 1027 -34.03 28.33 -2.95
N GLU A 1028 -33.46 29.48 -3.33
CA GLU A 1028 -32.07 29.80 -3.01
C GLU A 1028 -31.90 31.26 -2.61
N ASP A 1029 -30.97 31.48 -1.68
CA ASP A 1029 -30.42 32.79 -1.34
C ASP A 1029 -28.89 32.72 -1.43
N ALA A 1030 -28.33 33.50 -2.36
CA ALA A 1030 -26.90 33.60 -2.59
C ALA A 1030 -26.43 35.05 -2.43
N ALA A 1031 -25.23 35.23 -1.91
CA ALA A 1031 -24.61 36.54 -1.80
C ALA A 1031 -23.08 36.48 -1.79
N THR A 1032 -22.46 37.61 -2.11
CA THR A 1032 -21.02 37.83 -1.88
C THR A 1032 -20.87 38.73 -0.65
N LEU A 1033 -20.24 38.21 0.40
CA LEU A 1033 -19.80 38.98 1.56
C LEU A 1033 -18.58 39.79 1.14
N ILE A 1034 -18.54 41.07 1.49
CA ILE A 1034 -17.42 41.97 1.17
C ILE A 1034 -16.97 42.64 2.45
N ASP A 1035 -15.67 42.58 2.73
CA ASP A 1035 -15.03 43.20 3.88
C ASP A 1035 -13.89 44.14 3.43
N TYR A 1036 -13.97 45.39 3.87
CA TYR A 1036 -12.96 46.44 3.61
C TYR A 1036 -12.08 46.69 4.84
N ARG A 1037 -11.70 45.62 5.57
CA ARG A 1037 -10.93 45.63 6.85
C ARG A 1037 -11.74 46.01 8.09
N SER A 1038 -12.97 45.52 8.18
CA SER A 1038 -13.88 45.67 9.32
C SER A 1038 -13.96 44.42 10.23
N ASP A 1039 -13.03 43.47 10.05
CA ASP A 1039 -12.86 42.22 10.81
C ASP A 1039 -14.09 41.29 10.80
N VAL A 1040 -14.93 41.39 9.76
CA VAL A 1040 -16.16 40.58 9.63
C VAL A 1040 -15.85 39.25 8.92
N LEU A 1041 -15.05 39.29 7.85
CA LEU A 1041 -14.54 38.09 7.18
C LEU A 1041 -13.20 37.68 7.78
N PRO A 1042 -12.84 36.38 7.76
CA PRO A 1042 -13.52 35.25 7.12
C PRO A 1042 -14.76 34.72 7.86
N VAL A 1043 -15.63 33.98 7.16
CA VAL A 1043 -16.64 33.14 7.80
C VAL A 1043 -15.93 31.99 8.52
N VAL A 1044 -16.14 31.84 9.83
CA VAL A 1044 -15.55 30.78 10.66
C VAL A 1044 -16.54 29.70 11.08
N GLN A 1045 -17.84 29.97 10.96
CA GLN A 1045 -18.88 28.99 11.25
C GLN A 1045 -20.20 29.32 10.54
N LEU A 1046 -20.92 28.28 10.13
CA LEU A 1046 -22.28 28.35 9.60
C LEU A 1046 -23.24 27.61 10.53
N ARG A 1047 -24.42 28.18 10.74
CA ARG A 1047 -25.48 27.58 11.54
C ARG A 1047 -26.81 27.60 10.83
N PHE A 1048 -27.47 26.44 10.80
CA PHE A 1048 -28.78 26.28 10.17
C PHE A 1048 -29.77 25.62 11.14
N GLY A 1049 -31.05 25.94 10.97
CA GLY A 1049 -32.17 25.32 11.68
C GLY A 1049 -33.35 25.11 10.75
N ASP A 1050 -34.51 24.74 11.31
CA ASP A 1050 -35.75 24.54 10.54
C ASP A 1050 -35.66 23.45 9.45
N THR A 1051 -34.82 22.42 9.69
CA THR A 1051 -34.67 21.25 8.79
C THR A 1051 -35.07 19.96 9.49
N GLY A 1052 -36.04 20.03 10.41
CA GLY A 1052 -36.39 18.94 11.33
C GLY A 1052 -37.22 17.81 10.72
N GLY A 1053 -37.92 18.09 9.61
CA GLY A 1053 -38.77 17.13 8.90
C GLY A 1053 -38.05 15.95 8.23
N GLY A 1054 -36.73 16.02 8.07
CA GLY A 1054 -35.92 15.02 7.35
C GLY A 1054 -35.94 15.21 5.83
N ALA A 1055 -35.15 14.38 5.13
CA ALA A 1055 -34.97 14.47 3.68
C ALA A 1055 -36.32 14.33 2.93
N GLY A 1056 -36.61 15.27 2.04
CA GLY A 1056 -37.87 15.37 1.30
C GLY A 1056 -39.00 16.11 2.02
N SER A 1057 -38.80 16.62 3.25
CA SER A 1057 -39.80 17.37 4.01
C SER A 1057 -39.35 18.78 4.38
N GLU A 1058 -38.24 18.92 5.11
CA GLU A 1058 -37.63 20.19 5.51
C GLU A 1058 -36.11 19.99 5.49
N GLU A 1059 -35.45 20.58 4.52
CA GLU A 1059 -34.01 20.38 4.31
C GLU A 1059 -33.38 21.55 3.57
N GLY A 1060 -32.06 21.60 3.58
CA GLY A 1060 -31.31 22.58 2.82
C GLY A 1060 -29.93 22.08 2.41
N TYR A 1061 -29.26 22.89 1.61
CA TYR A 1061 -27.86 22.71 1.26
C TYR A 1061 -27.16 24.05 1.37
N PHE A 1062 -26.01 24.08 2.02
CA PHE A 1062 -25.17 25.28 2.02
C PHE A 1062 -23.95 25.09 1.11
N THR A 1063 -23.41 26.21 0.64
CA THR A 1063 -22.12 26.28 -0.04
C THR A 1063 -21.44 27.57 0.40
N LEU A 1064 -20.19 27.47 0.85
CA LEU A 1064 -19.35 28.60 1.22
C LEU A 1064 -18.15 28.61 0.28
N GLY A 1065 -17.99 29.63 -0.54
CA GLY A 1065 -16.84 29.74 -1.44
C GLY A 1065 -15.55 30.04 -0.67
N SER A 1066 -14.41 29.77 -1.32
CA SER A 1066 -13.10 30.19 -0.81
C SER A 1066 -13.10 31.68 -0.49
N LEU A 1067 -12.26 32.08 0.45
CA LEU A 1067 -12.05 33.48 0.73
C LEU A 1067 -11.03 34.06 -0.26
N TYR A 1068 -11.38 35.19 -0.87
CA TYR A 1068 -10.50 35.91 -1.79
C TYR A 1068 -10.18 37.29 -1.23
N CYS A 1069 -8.91 37.63 -1.04
CA CYS A 1069 -8.50 38.98 -0.68
C CYS A 1069 -7.68 39.63 -1.80
N TYR A 1070 -8.12 40.80 -2.24
CA TYR A 1070 -7.44 41.64 -3.23
C TYR A 1070 -6.52 42.61 -2.50
N ILE A 1071 -5.23 42.60 -2.83
CA ILE A 1071 -4.19 43.36 -2.13
C ILE A 1071 -3.46 44.26 -3.13
N SER A 1072 -3.24 45.53 -2.75
CA SER A 1072 -2.40 46.49 -3.47
C SER A 1072 -1.57 47.33 -2.50
N ALA A 1073 -0.61 48.09 -3.01
CA ALA A 1073 0.02 49.16 -2.23
C ALA A 1073 -1.04 50.21 -1.83
N ARG A 1074 -0.84 50.83 -0.67
CA ARG A 1074 -1.64 51.99 -0.26
C ARG A 1074 -1.20 53.23 -1.05
N GLU A 1075 -2.16 53.88 -1.71
CA GLU A 1075 -1.94 55.13 -2.48
C GLU A 1075 -1.70 56.36 -1.59
#